data_AF-A0A9N9BKP4-F1
#
_entry.id   AF-A0A9N9BKP4-F1
#
_cell.length_a   1.000
_cell.length_b   1.000
_cell.length_c   1.000
_cell.angle_alpha   90.00
_cell.angle_beta   90.00
_cell.angle_gamma   90.00
#
_symmetry.space_group_name_H-M   'P 1'
#
loop_
_entity.id
_entity.type
_entity.pdbx_description
1 polymer ?
#
loop_
_entity_poly.entity_id
_entity_poly.type
_entity_poly.pdbx_seq_one_letter_code
_entity_poly.pdbx_strand_id
1 'polypeptide(L)'
;MDNRAISLGDFNMLTDDLLSEFILQKLPAEDLGRCARVSRYLYVFSRDDQLWKRHCLDKWFSNKEVMASFTFRGTWLLTYLFPSRLSDEEERHRVLSHPLCWPLRLNGIQSRYLYAKWCRCNMFLGKFVPPPEALGRVAVENGETLSKTKFNNLYDAPSMPCLITNTGVEKWRAWDEWKLNNIVHKYGNKIFRVANERGGKVKYVQMTLASYLNYIRRQHDETPLYVFDSNFVENIPEMGCAYQVPEYFQDDLFSVLQSKRPPYRWIIIGPERSGASWHVDPVGTSGMSISRLSANGYRSLLDQTDDSVTSLFWYLEIYPQLTPELRPIEVLQEPGLYLFLVDGGIWHVIESISFFSSQTPKFVINSQLIPLQVLNLEDTVAVTQNFVNMNNLDNVCEDLLSESDKQNLLIWDEFSKILTRTYPDLEAYIKRRTSMFRDQTKDPIIKNEGFDTKMAFIESFNNTDIWGIRVKEACKKSGITVPEDIMSIGQGQNPVFRFSRSIVKFYSHIYDGIESYKRESETYSLIKANAHPDLSCYFANVLGNGYLYEGNSEQLYFWPFMIFEEVEDSVSLAEVFKDGGLSPRSGVDIDGKYGVIKWGLFTDRIAKILKGLHNIAPSKNPGSDMNVSLFYDFINNRIEKAHASHKMWLSFPSELIAQMPLYLPKSGPEIFDPAVDGFYAGILHGDLNAENILGVVKSNDSQCDWTPTTVIDLGDAHINGGDPLFDVVSVYISALGCSKTLLQRFLNAYGGGISTRMFGRRAMWYVLLWEFEGLSKYLMTCMPQIRDCKNWEEVEELVWGW
;
A
#
# COMPACT_ATOMS: atom_id res chain seq x y z
N MET A 1 -25.32 -51.97 -2.86
CA MET A 1 -25.86 -50.98 -3.83
C MET A 1 -25.44 -49.60 -3.36
N ASP A 2 -25.36 -48.62 -4.25
CA ASP A 2 -25.10 -47.24 -3.84
C ASP A 2 -26.36 -46.60 -3.23
N ASN A 3 -26.24 -46.13 -1.99
CA ASN A 3 -27.32 -45.44 -1.28
C ASN A 3 -27.61 -44.05 -1.87
N ARG A 4 -26.62 -43.41 -2.53
CA ARG A 4 -26.82 -42.14 -3.23
C ARG A 4 -27.68 -42.35 -4.46
N ALA A 5 -27.30 -43.25 -5.36
CA ALA A 5 -28.06 -43.56 -6.57
C ALA A 5 -29.52 -43.94 -6.27
N ILE A 6 -29.77 -44.81 -5.28
CA ILE A 6 -31.12 -45.19 -4.85
C ILE A 6 -31.91 -43.99 -4.29
N SER A 7 -31.25 -43.04 -3.62
CA SER A 7 -31.91 -41.91 -2.96
C SER A 7 -32.03 -40.66 -3.84
N LEU A 8 -31.29 -40.52 -4.92
CA LEU A 8 -31.32 -39.34 -5.80
C LEU A 8 -31.84 -39.63 -7.20
N GLY A 9 -31.87 -40.90 -7.65
CA GLY A 9 -32.24 -41.23 -9.02
C GLY A 9 -31.31 -40.52 -10.01
N ASP A 10 -31.88 -39.85 -11.01
CA ASP A 10 -31.10 -39.12 -12.03
C ASP A 10 -30.26 -37.97 -11.43
N PHE A 11 -30.69 -37.37 -10.30
CA PHE A 11 -29.89 -36.36 -9.58
C PHE A 11 -28.61 -36.93 -8.94
N ASN A 12 -28.39 -38.25 -8.96
CA ASN A 12 -27.14 -38.87 -8.55
C ASN A 12 -25.93 -38.36 -9.35
N MET A 13 -26.15 -37.92 -10.58
CA MET A 13 -25.14 -37.35 -11.48
C MET A 13 -24.60 -35.98 -11.02
N LEU A 14 -25.26 -35.32 -10.07
CA LEU A 14 -24.83 -34.05 -9.52
C LEU A 14 -23.87 -34.25 -8.35
N THR A 15 -22.88 -33.36 -8.23
CA THR A 15 -22.05 -33.23 -7.03
C THR A 15 -22.85 -32.64 -5.86
N ASP A 16 -22.32 -32.76 -4.65
CA ASP A 16 -22.99 -32.31 -3.42
C ASP A 16 -23.09 -30.77 -3.33
N ASP A 17 -22.04 -30.10 -3.76
CA ASP A 17 -21.91 -28.65 -3.92
C ASP A 17 -22.92 -28.08 -4.94
N LEU A 18 -23.01 -28.66 -6.15
CA LEU A 18 -24.02 -28.28 -7.15
C LEU A 18 -25.45 -28.48 -6.62
N LEU A 19 -25.72 -29.61 -5.95
CA LEU A 19 -27.03 -29.87 -5.36
C LEU A 19 -27.37 -28.84 -4.25
N SER A 20 -26.41 -28.51 -3.39
CA SER A 20 -26.61 -27.59 -2.28
C SER A 20 -26.69 -26.12 -2.73
N GLU A 21 -25.60 -25.57 -3.28
CA GLU A 21 -25.40 -24.12 -3.48
C GLU A 21 -26.08 -23.57 -4.75
N PHE A 22 -26.27 -24.43 -5.77
CA PHE A 22 -26.78 -24.00 -7.08
C PHE A 22 -28.25 -24.39 -7.30
N ILE A 23 -28.73 -25.45 -6.65
CA ILE A 23 -30.13 -25.90 -6.74
C ILE A 23 -30.90 -25.58 -5.46
N LEU A 24 -30.60 -26.25 -4.34
CA LEU A 24 -31.41 -26.13 -3.12
C LEU A 24 -31.39 -24.71 -2.53
N GLN A 25 -30.25 -24.00 -2.61
CA GLN A 25 -30.08 -22.60 -2.21
C GLN A 25 -30.99 -21.60 -2.97
N LYS A 26 -31.57 -21.99 -4.10
CA LYS A 26 -32.47 -21.14 -4.92
C LYS A 26 -33.96 -21.41 -4.67
N LEU A 27 -34.30 -22.49 -3.97
CA LEU A 27 -35.69 -22.85 -3.69
C LEU A 27 -36.33 -21.91 -2.67
N PRO A 28 -37.65 -21.63 -2.76
CA PRO A 28 -38.41 -21.10 -1.65
C PRO A 28 -38.38 -22.02 -0.43
N ALA A 29 -38.49 -21.46 0.79
CA ALA A 29 -38.46 -22.24 2.03
C ALA A 29 -39.54 -23.34 2.11
N GLU A 30 -40.69 -23.16 1.45
CA GLU A 30 -41.70 -24.22 1.36
C GLU A 30 -41.23 -25.38 0.46
N ASP A 31 -40.67 -25.09 -0.71
CA ASP A 31 -40.16 -26.10 -1.63
C ASP A 31 -38.91 -26.82 -1.09
N LEU A 32 -38.07 -26.12 -0.31
CA LEU A 32 -37.00 -26.73 0.46
C LEU A 32 -37.57 -27.73 1.50
N GLY A 33 -38.65 -27.36 2.19
CA GLY A 33 -39.40 -28.25 3.09
C GLY A 33 -40.11 -29.40 2.37
N ARG A 34 -40.52 -29.24 1.10
CA ARG A 34 -41.04 -30.32 0.24
C ARG A 34 -39.90 -31.27 -0.19
N CYS A 35 -38.75 -30.76 -0.63
CA CYS A 35 -37.57 -31.56 -0.99
C CYS A 35 -37.09 -32.44 0.16
N ALA A 36 -37.09 -31.92 1.39
CA ALA A 36 -36.75 -32.67 2.60
C ALA A 36 -37.64 -33.92 2.83
N ARG A 37 -38.79 -34.04 2.15
CA ARG A 37 -39.71 -35.19 2.23
C ARG A 37 -39.58 -36.18 1.08
N VAL A 38 -38.78 -35.88 0.05
CA VAL A 38 -38.67 -36.69 -1.18
C VAL A 38 -37.78 -37.92 -0.97
N SER A 39 -36.61 -37.76 -0.34
CA SER A 39 -35.66 -38.86 -0.18
C SER A 39 -34.73 -38.71 1.03
N ARG A 40 -33.95 -39.75 1.32
CA ARG A 40 -33.05 -39.79 2.49
C ARG A 40 -31.89 -38.79 2.35
N TYR A 41 -31.31 -38.66 1.15
CA TYR A 41 -30.30 -37.64 0.87
C TYR A 41 -30.92 -36.23 0.88
N LEU A 42 -32.04 -36.01 0.21
CA LEU A 42 -32.68 -34.68 0.18
C LEU A 42 -33.16 -34.22 1.57
N TYR A 43 -33.59 -35.13 2.46
CA TYR A 43 -33.84 -34.80 3.87
C TYR A 43 -32.63 -34.17 4.58
N VAL A 44 -31.42 -34.66 4.31
CA VAL A 44 -30.19 -34.14 4.93
C VAL A 44 -29.79 -32.82 4.29
N PHE A 45 -29.72 -32.76 2.95
CA PHE A 45 -29.29 -31.56 2.23
C PHE A 45 -30.28 -30.39 2.39
N SER A 46 -31.59 -30.63 2.29
CA SER A 46 -32.61 -29.59 2.52
C SER A 46 -32.75 -29.17 4.00
N ARG A 47 -31.96 -29.77 4.90
CA ARG A 47 -31.80 -29.36 6.31
C ARG A 47 -30.40 -28.83 6.63
N ASP A 48 -29.58 -28.54 5.63
CA ASP A 48 -28.38 -27.70 5.82
C ASP A 48 -28.83 -26.34 6.37
N ASP A 49 -28.36 -26.01 7.58
CA ASP A 49 -28.91 -24.90 8.35
C ASP A 49 -28.48 -23.53 7.79
N GLN A 50 -27.47 -23.47 6.91
CA GLN A 50 -27.13 -22.23 6.19
C GLN A 50 -28.23 -21.85 5.18
N LEU A 51 -28.89 -22.83 4.56
CA LEU A 51 -30.05 -22.57 3.69
C LEU A 51 -31.19 -21.93 4.50
N TRP A 52 -31.36 -22.38 5.74
CA TRP A 52 -32.35 -21.83 6.67
C TRP A 52 -31.91 -20.50 7.29
N LYS A 53 -30.60 -20.24 7.48
CA LYS A 53 -30.06 -18.92 7.88
C LYS A 53 -30.51 -17.86 6.90
N ARG A 54 -30.31 -18.11 5.60
CA ARG A 54 -30.79 -17.27 4.50
C ARG A 54 -32.28 -17.00 4.62
N HIS A 55 -33.12 -18.04 4.65
CA HIS A 55 -34.58 -17.87 4.71
C HIS A 55 -35.07 -17.20 6.00
N CYS A 56 -34.43 -17.44 7.13
CA CYS A 56 -34.78 -16.83 8.41
C CYS A 56 -34.50 -15.32 8.40
N LEU A 57 -33.31 -14.92 7.95
CA LEU A 57 -32.94 -13.52 7.87
C LEU A 57 -33.74 -12.79 6.77
N ASP A 58 -33.81 -13.34 5.55
CA ASP A 58 -34.57 -12.75 4.42
C ASP A 58 -36.07 -12.52 4.73
N LYS A 59 -36.65 -13.32 5.64
CA LYS A 59 -38.06 -13.20 6.04
C LYS A 59 -38.29 -12.23 7.20
N TRP A 60 -37.40 -12.21 8.18
CA TRP A 60 -37.66 -11.56 9.47
C TRP A 60 -36.89 -10.25 9.71
N PHE A 61 -35.79 -9.98 8.99
CA PHE A 61 -34.92 -8.81 9.23
C PHE A 61 -35.64 -7.44 9.24
N SER A 62 -36.69 -7.30 8.42
CA SER A 62 -37.45 -6.07 8.25
C SER A 62 -38.59 -5.93 9.27
N ASN A 63 -38.94 -7.01 9.99
CA ASN A 63 -39.95 -6.99 11.04
C ASN A 63 -39.33 -6.55 12.36
N LYS A 64 -39.50 -5.27 12.71
CA LYS A 64 -38.93 -4.67 13.93
C LYS A 64 -39.42 -5.33 15.23
N GLU A 65 -40.64 -5.83 15.29
CA GLU A 65 -41.20 -6.48 16.50
C GLU A 65 -40.52 -7.84 16.75
N VAL A 66 -40.30 -8.59 15.67
CA VAL A 66 -39.55 -9.85 15.69
C VAL A 66 -38.08 -9.59 16.02
N MET A 67 -37.43 -8.63 15.35
CA MET A 67 -36.00 -8.34 15.57
C MET A 67 -35.69 -7.72 16.94
N ALA A 68 -36.64 -7.01 17.56
CA ALA A 68 -36.52 -6.53 18.94
C ALA A 68 -36.60 -7.64 19.99
N SER A 69 -37.20 -8.78 19.64
CA SER A 69 -37.46 -9.94 20.52
C SER A 69 -36.72 -11.22 20.07
N PHE A 70 -35.79 -11.11 19.13
CA PHE A 70 -35.24 -12.25 18.39
C PHE A 70 -34.52 -13.25 19.30
N THR A 71 -34.79 -14.54 19.09
CA THR A 71 -34.27 -15.64 19.91
C THR A 71 -33.84 -16.78 19.00
N PHE A 72 -32.55 -17.07 18.95
CA PHE A 72 -32.01 -18.16 18.14
C PHE A 72 -32.13 -19.50 18.86
N ARG A 73 -32.62 -20.52 18.14
CA ARG A 73 -33.15 -21.76 18.72
C ARG A 73 -32.26 -22.98 18.43
N GLY A 74 -30.94 -22.76 18.43
CA GLY A 74 -29.92 -23.78 18.12
C GLY A 74 -29.86 -24.18 16.64
N THR A 75 -30.92 -23.91 15.86
CA THR A 75 -30.93 -24.01 14.40
C THR A 75 -31.71 -22.85 13.79
N TRP A 76 -31.31 -22.43 12.60
CA TRP A 76 -32.02 -21.45 11.78
C TRP A 76 -33.36 -21.96 11.28
N LEU A 77 -33.53 -23.27 11.05
CA LEU A 77 -34.84 -23.86 10.73
C LEU A 77 -35.87 -23.66 11.86
N LEU A 78 -35.50 -23.89 13.12
CA LEU A 78 -36.41 -23.64 14.25
C LEU A 78 -36.61 -22.14 14.48
N THR A 79 -35.57 -21.33 14.25
CA THR A 79 -35.65 -19.87 14.37
C THR A 79 -36.52 -19.25 13.27
N TYR A 80 -36.54 -19.82 12.05
CA TYR A 80 -37.43 -19.41 10.96
C TYR A 80 -38.93 -19.56 11.32
N LEU A 81 -39.26 -20.58 12.10
CA LEU A 81 -40.63 -20.89 12.55
C LEU A 81 -41.03 -20.12 13.81
N PHE A 82 -40.10 -19.93 14.75
CA PHE A 82 -40.35 -19.33 16.05
C PHE A 82 -39.32 -18.21 16.35
N PRO A 83 -39.26 -17.12 15.58
CA PRO A 83 -38.13 -16.18 15.63
C PRO A 83 -38.07 -15.34 16.91
N SER A 84 -39.20 -15.12 17.56
CA SER A 84 -39.31 -14.30 18.78
C SER A 84 -39.15 -15.13 20.06
N ARG A 85 -38.76 -14.43 21.13
CA ARG A 85 -38.87 -14.89 22.51
C ARG A 85 -40.33 -15.25 22.82
N LEU A 86 -40.51 -16.39 23.47
CA LEU A 86 -41.80 -16.90 23.93
C LEU A 86 -41.82 -16.96 25.47
N SER A 87 -42.98 -17.21 26.06
CA SER A 87 -43.10 -17.62 27.47
C SER A 87 -42.60 -19.06 27.69
N ASP A 88 -42.20 -19.41 28.90
CA ASP A 88 -41.71 -20.77 29.25
C ASP A 88 -42.75 -21.88 29.02
N GLU A 89 -44.04 -21.53 28.95
CA GLU A 89 -45.14 -22.43 28.62
C GLU A 89 -45.23 -22.64 27.10
N GLU A 90 -45.29 -21.56 26.33
CA GLU A 90 -45.25 -21.59 24.87
C GLU A 90 -43.98 -22.25 24.32
N GLU A 91 -42.83 -22.04 24.97
CA GLU A 91 -41.57 -22.67 24.62
C GLU A 91 -41.69 -24.22 24.67
N ARG A 92 -42.32 -24.73 25.74
CA ARG A 92 -42.62 -26.16 25.89
C ARG A 92 -43.68 -26.65 24.89
N HIS A 93 -44.77 -25.91 24.74
CA HIS A 93 -45.94 -26.36 23.97
C HIS A 93 -45.85 -26.11 22.46
N ARG A 94 -45.04 -25.15 21.99
CA ARG A 94 -44.89 -24.76 20.58
C ARG A 94 -43.53 -25.15 19.99
N VAL A 95 -42.45 -25.04 20.76
CA VAL A 95 -41.07 -25.28 20.26
C VAL A 95 -40.61 -26.70 20.60
N LEU A 96 -40.50 -27.07 21.88
CA LEU A 96 -39.92 -28.37 22.28
C LEU A 96 -40.78 -29.57 21.86
N SER A 97 -42.09 -29.37 21.71
CA SER A 97 -43.05 -30.32 21.15
C SER A 97 -42.94 -30.51 19.64
N HIS A 98 -42.27 -29.60 18.92
CA HIS A 98 -42.34 -29.54 17.46
C HIS A 98 -41.53 -30.68 16.81
N PRO A 99 -42.09 -31.42 15.82
CA PRO A 99 -41.39 -32.56 15.21
C PRO A 99 -40.01 -32.24 14.63
N LEU A 100 -39.78 -31.02 14.15
CA LEU A 100 -38.49 -30.62 13.57
C LEU A 100 -37.35 -30.42 14.59
N CYS A 101 -37.67 -30.33 15.89
CA CYS A 101 -36.68 -30.36 16.98
C CYS A 101 -36.02 -31.74 17.14
N TRP A 102 -36.64 -32.80 16.60
CA TRP A 102 -36.24 -34.18 16.78
C TRP A 102 -35.85 -34.80 15.43
N PRO A 103 -34.66 -34.47 14.89
CA PRO A 103 -34.25 -34.87 13.55
C PRO A 103 -34.15 -36.39 13.37
N LEU A 104 -34.59 -36.88 12.21
CA LEU A 104 -34.44 -38.28 11.80
C LEU A 104 -32.96 -38.67 11.76
N ARG A 105 -32.60 -39.74 12.47
CA ARG A 105 -31.27 -40.35 12.43
C ARG A 105 -31.19 -41.28 11.23
N LEU A 106 -30.36 -40.94 10.24
CA LEU A 106 -30.27 -41.67 8.96
C LEU A 106 -28.88 -42.30 8.77
N ASN A 107 -28.82 -43.62 8.84
CA ASN A 107 -27.56 -44.37 8.69
C ASN A 107 -27.16 -44.58 7.22
N GLY A 108 -25.87 -44.59 6.91
CA GLY A 108 -25.35 -44.95 5.59
C GLY A 108 -25.52 -43.89 4.50
N ILE A 109 -25.70 -42.62 4.86
CA ILE A 109 -25.54 -41.46 3.98
C ILE A 109 -24.09 -41.01 4.07
N GLN A 110 -23.46 -40.71 2.93
CA GLN A 110 -22.13 -40.14 2.84
C GLN A 110 -22.14 -38.94 1.89
N SER A 111 -21.51 -37.85 2.34
CA SER A 111 -21.25 -36.61 1.57
C SER A 111 -19.93 -36.03 2.08
N ARG A 112 -18.98 -35.74 1.19
CA ARG A 112 -17.71 -35.09 1.58
C ARG A 112 -17.91 -33.60 1.84
N TYR A 113 -18.73 -32.93 1.02
CA TYR A 113 -19.09 -31.52 1.17
C TYR A 113 -19.75 -31.24 2.53
N LEU A 114 -20.82 -31.96 2.88
CA LEU A 114 -21.49 -31.74 4.18
C LEU A 114 -20.62 -32.16 5.37
N TYR A 115 -19.74 -33.14 5.23
CA TYR A 115 -18.80 -33.52 6.28
C TYR A 115 -17.72 -32.45 6.51
N ALA A 116 -17.07 -31.96 5.45
CA ALA A 116 -16.09 -30.87 5.56
C ALA A 116 -16.72 -29.60 6.15
N LYS A 117 -17.93 -29.25 5.70
CA LYS A 117 -18.73 -28.15 6.26
C LYS A 117 -19.02 -28.36 7.75
N TRP A 118 -19.48 -29.55 8.15
CA TRP A 118 -19.71 -29.89 9.55
C TRP A 118 -18.43 -29.80 10.39
N CYS A 119 -17.28 -30.21 9.86
CA CYS A 119 -15.98 -30.03 10.52
C CYS A 119 -15.68 -28.54 10.74
N ARG A 120 -15.84 -27.67 9.74
CA ARG A 120 -15.62 -26.21 9.89
C ARG A 120 -16.60 -25.57 10.89
N CYS A 121 -17.89 -25.95 10.86
CA CYS A 121 -18.92 -25.54 11.82
C CYS A 121 -18.63 -25.92 13.30
N ASN A 122 -17.81 -26.97 13.52
CA ASN A 122 -17.52 -27.53 14.84
C ASN A 122 -16.02 -27.50 15.17
N MET A 123 -15.24 -26.72 14.42
CA MET A 123 -13.80 -26.57 14.64
C MET A 123 -13.55 -25.65 15.83
N PHE A 124 -12.74 -26.13 16.78
CA PHE A 124 -12.22 -25.33 17.88
C PHE A 124 -10.91 -24.66 17.46
N LEU A 125 -10.89 -23.33 17.46
CA LEU A 125 -9.78 -22.51 16.97
C LEU A 125 -8.84 -22.01 18.09
N GLY A 126 -9.19 -22.19 19.37
CA GLY A 126 -8.38 -21.77 20.52
C GLY A 126 -7.05 -22.52 20.73
N LYS A 127 -6.53 -23.20 19.70
CA LYS A 127 -5.20 -23.83 19.58
C LYS A 127 -4.74 -23.87 18.10
N PHE A 128 -5.20 -22.94 17.27
CA PHE A 128 -4.93 -22.91 15.83
C PHE A 128 -3.56 -22.28 15.57
N VAL A 129 -2.49 -23.08 15.71
CA VAL A 129 -1.13 -22.63 15.44
C VAL A 129 -0.87 -22.65 13.92
N PRO A 130 -0.59 -21.51 13.26
CA PRO A 130 0.02 -21.50 11.92
C PRO A 130 1.42 -22.19 11.93
N PRO A 131 1.89 -22.76 10.80
CA PRO A 131 3.21 -23.37 10.73
C PRO A 131 4.34 -22.38 11.11
N PRO A 132 5.29 -22.76 11.99
CA PRO A 132 6.20 -21.84 12.70
C PRO A 132 7.33 -21.22 11.85
N GLU A 133 7.20 -21.23 10.53
CA GLU A 133 8.22 -20.88 9.53
C GLU A 133 7.90 -19.55 8.80
N ALA A 134 6.99 -18.72 9.34
CA ALA A 134 6.70 -17.41 8.77
C ALA A 134 7.92 -16.47 8.88
N LEU A 135 8.41 -16.01 7.72
CA LEU A 135 9.63 -15.19 7.61
C LEU A 135 9.47 -13.74 8.12
N GLY A 136 8.23 -13.28 8.30
CA GLY A 136 7.92 -11.90 8.67
C GLY A 136 7.17 -11.78 9.99
N ARG A 137 7.74 -11.03 10.95
CA ARG A 137 7.09 -10.59 12.19
C ARG A 137 7.06 -9.08 12.24
N VAL A 138 5.95 -8.51 12.70
CA VAL A 138 5.81 -7.06 12.88
C VAL A 138 6.64 -6.55 14.07
N ALA A 139 7.05 -5.29 14.01
CA ALA A 139 7.71 -4.61 15.11
C ALA A 139 6.79 -4.51 16.34
N VAL A 140 7.28 -4.96 17.50
CA VAL A 140 6.56 -4.87 18.77
C VAL A 140 7.15 -3.74 19.60
N GLU A 141 6.30 -2.80 20.01
CA GLU A 141 6.66 -1.57 20.73
C GLU A 141 5.99 -1.49 22.10
N ASN A 142 6.64 -0.81 23.05
CA ASN A 142 6.06 -0.55 24.37
C ASN A 142 5.42 0.85 24.42
N GLY A 143 4.09 0.89 24.51
CA GLY A 143 3.26 2.09 24.54
C GLY A 143 3.57 3.08 25.67
N GLU A 144 4.13 2.62 26.79
CA GLU A 144 4.59 3.51 27.88
C GLU A 144 5.85 4.31 27.50
N THR A 145 6.55 3.90 26.43
CA THR A 145 7.81 4.50 25.95
C THR A 145 7.74 5.02 24.51
N LEU A 146 6.61 4.77 23.83
CA LEU A 146 6.39 5.14 22.44
C LEU A 146 5.78 6.54 22.34
N SER A 147 6.64 7.56 22.22
CA SER A 147 6.18 8.93 21.95
C SER A 147 5.58 9.05 20.55
N LYS A 148 4.69 10.02 20.34
CA LYS A 148 4.09 10.34 19.03
C LYS A 148 5.14 10.57 17.94
N THR A 149 6.21 11.32 18.25
CA THR A 149 7.39 11.48 17.36
C THR A 149 8.02 10.14 17.00
N LYS A 150 8.33 9.28 17.99
CA LYS A 150 8.93 7.96 17.73
C LYS A 150 8.01 7.09 16.86
N PHE A 151 6.70 7.12 17.14
CA PHE A 151 5.72 6.41 16.34
C PHE A 151 5.67 6.90 14.89
N ASN A 152 5.56 8.22 14.69
CA ASN A 152 5.48 8.81 13.35
C ASN A 152 6.72 8.49 12.51
N ASN A 153 7.89 8.61 13.14
CA ASN A 153 9.19 8.43 12.49
C ASN A 153 9.55 6.96 12.20
N LEU A 154 8.94 5.99 12.90
CA LEU A 154 9.23 4.56 12.71
C LEU A 154 8.10 3.77 12.02
N TYR A 155 6.87 4.27 12.03
CA TYR A 155 5.69 3.51 11.62
C TYR A 155 4.80 4.29 10.65
N ASP A 156 4.29 5.46 11.06
CA ASP A 156 3.28 6.22 10.31
C ASP A 156 3.78 6.77 8.95
N ALA A 157 4.70 7.74 8.98
CA ALA A 157 5.28 8.33 7.76
C ALA A 157 5.96 7.33 6.80
N PRO A 158 6.65 6.27 7.27
CA PRO A 158 7.25 5.25 6.41
C PRO A 158 6.31 4.05 6.10
N SER A 159 5.01 4.17 6.32
CA SER A 159 3.98 3.15 6.00
C SER A 159 4.22 1.75 6.56
N MET A 160 4.80 1.65 7.76
CA MET A 160 5.11 0.39 8.44
C MET A 160 4.19 0.14 9.65
N PRO A 161 3.47 -1.00 9.72
CA PRO A 161 2.63 -1.33 10.87
C PRO A 161 3.45 -1.64 12.12
N CYS A 162 2.82 -1.54 13.29
CA CYS A 162 3.37 -2.00 14.56
C CYS A 162 2.32 -2.54 15.53
N LEU A 163 2.73 -3.51 16.35
CA LEU A 163 1.96 -4.02 17.48
C LEU A 163 2.42 -3.29 18.75
N ILE A 164 1.51 -2.62 19.44
CA ILE A 164 1.83 -1.81 20.61
C ILE A 164 1.33 -2.53 21.87
N THR A 165 2.26 -2.83 22.79
CA THR A 165 2.02 -3.41 24.12
C THR A 165 1.91 -2.33 25.19
N ASN A 166 1.46 -2.68 26.40
CA ASN A 166 1.37 -1.78 27.56
C ASN A 166 0.65 -0.45 27.23
N THR A 167 -0.50 -0.60 26.59
CA THR A 167 -1.28 0.45 25.92
C THR A 167 -2.08 1.36 26.85
N GLY A 168 -2.24 0.96 28.11
CA GLY A 168 -3.06 1.65 29.10
C GLY A 168 -4.57 1.34 28.99
N VAL A 169 -5.00 0.47 28.08
CA VAL A 169 -6.43 0.14 27.90
C VAL A 169 -7.04 -0.55 29.11
N GLU A 170 -6.24 -1.20 29.95
CA GLU A 170 -6.69 -1.82 31.20
C GLU A 170 -7.20 -0.79 32.23
N LYS A 171 -6.93 0.50 31.99
CA LYS A 171 -7.44 1.66 32.73
C LYS A 171 -8.74 2.21 32.14
N TRP A 172 -9.18 1.74 30.96
CA TRP A 172 -10.43 2.19 30.31
C TRP A 172 -11.66 1.54 30.94
N ARG A 173 -12.79 2.24 30.96
CA ARG A 173 -14.08 1.67 31.39
C ARG A 173 -14.49 0.48 30.51
N ALA A 174 -14.16 0.53 29.21
CA ALA A 174 -14.38 -0.56 28.27
C ALA A 174 -13.79 -1.89 28.74
N TRP A 175 -12.62 -1.90 29.40
CA TRP A 175 -11.93 -3.11 29.84
C TRP A 175 -12.78 -4.01 30.73
N ASP A 176 -13.58 -3.42 31.63
CA ASP A 176 -14.53 -4.15 32.46
C ASP A 176 -15.96 -4.12 31.90
N GLU A 177 -16.43 -3.01 31.34
CA GLU A 177 -17.80 -2.88 30.87
C GLU A 177 -18.11 -3.71 29.62
N TRP A 178 -17.12 -3.98 28.75
CA TRP A 178 -17.35 -4.62 27.45
C TRP A 178 -17.19 -6.15 27.45
N LYS A 179 -16.77 -6.74 28.58
CA LYS A 179 -16.81 -8.20 28.80
C LYS A 179 -18.25 -8.71 28.55
N LEU A 180 -18.43 -9.81 27.81
CA LEU A 180 -19.74 -10.22 27.24
C LEU A 180 -20.91 -10.29 28.25
N ASN A 181 -20.65 -10.64 29.51
CA ASN A 181 -21.68 -10.68 30.54
C ASN A 181 -22.03 -9.27 31.07
N ASN A 182 -21.07 -8.35 31.13
CA ASN A 182 -21.26 -6.98 31.59
C ASN A 182 -21.92 -6.13 30.49
N ILE A 183 -21.46 -6.27 29.24
CA ILE A 183 -21.97 -5.51 28.09
C ILE A 183 -23.45 -5.83 27.82
N VAL A 184 -23.88 -7.09 28.03
CA VAL A 184 -25.30 -7.47 27.87
C VAL A 184 -26.18 -7.00 29.03
N HIS A 185 -25.66 -6.92 30.26
CA HIS A 185 -26.40 -6.33 31.38
C HIS A 185 -26.62 -4.83 31.20
N LYS A 186 -25.64 -4.12 30.61
CA LYS A 186 -25.69 -2.66 30.45
C LYS A 186 -26.36 -2.19 29.15
N TYR A 187 -26.08 -2.87 28.04
CA TYR A 187 -26.51 -2.46 26.69
C TYR A 187 -27.38 -3.52 25.98
N GLY A 188 -27.83 -4.58 26.66
CA GLY A 188 -28.58 -5.69 26.05
C GLY A 188 -29.85 -5.31 25.28
N ASN A 189 -30.50 -4.20 25.63
CA ASN A 189 -31.69 -3.70 24.92
C ASN A 189 -31.36 -2.73 23.76
N LYS A 190 -30.09 -2.36 23.58
CA LYS A 190 -29.63 -1.50 22.48
C LYS A 190 -29.53 -2.31 21.19
N ILE A 191 -29.87 -1.66 20.08
CA ILE A 191 -29.83 -2.24 18.74
C ILE A 191 -28.46 -1.96 18.13
N PHE A 192 -27.86 -2.97 17.51
CA PHE A 192 -26.61 -2.87 16.76
C PHE A 192 -26.79 -3.34 15.32
N ARG A 193 -25.96 -2.81 14.41
CA ARG A 193 -25.75 -3.28 13.05
C ARG A 193 -24.93 -4.57 13.06
N VAL A 194 -25.48 -5.63 12.51
CA VAL A 194 -24.87 -6.97 12.45
C VAL A 194 -24.69 -7.38 10.99
N ALA A 195 -23.45 -7.59 10.57
CA ALA A 195 -23.05 -8.06 9.25
C ALA A 195 -23.41 -9.54 9.01
N ASN A 196 -23.66 -9.87 7.75
CA ASN A 196 -24.20 -11.13 7.27
C ASN A 196 -23.61 -11.45 5.88
N GLU A 197 -22.27 -11.57 5.81
CA GLU A 197 -21.46 -11.44 4.59
C GLU A 197 -21.87 -12.39 3.44
N ARG A 198 -22.23 -13.64 3.76
CA ARG A 198 -22.73 -14.65 2.80
C ARG A 198 -24.26 -14.87 2.83
N GLY A 199 -25.04 -13.97 3.44
CA GLY A 199 -26.45 -14.22 3.77
C GLY A 199 -27.50 -13.48 2.93
N GLY A 200 -28.13 -14.21 2.00
CA GLY A 200 -29.43 -13.84 1.45
C GLY A 200 -29.48 -12.55 0.62
N LYS A 201 -30.51 -11.73 0.84
CA LYS A 201 -30.72 -10.41 0.23
C LYS A 201 -30.15 -9.26 1.07
N VAL A 202 -29.56 -9.56 2.23
CA VAL A 202 -29.43 -8.58 3.32
C VAL A 202 -28.03 -8.65 3.94
N LYS A 203 -27.12 -7.77 3.49
CA LYS A 203 -25.74 -7.68 4.00
C LYS A 203 -25.66 -7.28 5.50
N TYR A 204 -26.65 -6.55 6.02
CA TYR A 204 -26.69 -6.11 7.42
C TYR A 204 -28.10 -6.20 8.00
N VAL A 205 -28.22 -6.77 9.21
CA VAL A 205 -29.46 -6.81 9.99
C VAL A 205 -29.34 -5.96 11.25
N GLN A 206 -30.47 -5.46 11.76
CA GLN A 206 -30.53 -4.77 13.05
C GLN A 206 -31.15 -5.70 14.09
N MET A 207 -30.48 -5.92 15.22
CA MET A 207 -31.02 -6.70 16.35
C MET A 207 -30.52 -6.17 17.69
N THR A 208 -31.19 -6.53 18.78
CA THR A 208 -30.72 -6.15 20.12
C THR A 208 -29.47 -6.94 20.50
N LEU A 209 -28.56 -6.34 21.29
CA LEU A 209 -27.35 -7.02 21.77
C LEU A 209 -27.67 -8.29 22.58
N ALA A 210 -28.78 -8.30 23.33
CA ALA A 210 -29.26 -9.51 24.00
C ALA A 210 -29.71 -10.61 23.02
N SER A 211 -30.29 -10.26 21.86
CA SER A 211 -30.63 -11.21 20.80
C SER A 211 -29.38 -11.76 20.11
N TYR A 212 -28.39 -10.89 19.84
CA TYR A 212 -27.11 -11.30 19.27
C TYR A 212 -26.34 -12.24 20.20
N LEU A 213 -26.23 -11.90 21.48
CA LEU A 213 -25.55 -12.74 22.48
C LEU A 213 -26.36 -14.00 22.88
N ASN A 214 -27.66 -14.03 22.59
CA ASN A 214 -28.49 -15.24 22.62
C ASN A 214 -28.16 -16.20 21.46
N TYR A 215 -27.80 -15.64 20.29
CA TYR A 215 -27.36 -16.38 19.11
C TYR A 215 -25.92 -16.92 19.25
N ILE A 216 -24.92 -16.10 19.58
CA ILE A 216 -23.52 -16.58 19.55
C ILE A 216 -23.25 -17.73 20.53
N ARG A 217 -23.96 -17.75 21.68
CA ARG A 217 -23.89 -18.81 22.70
C ARG A 217 -24.51 -20.15 22.28
N ARG A 218 -25.03 -20.28 21.06
CA ARG A 218 -25.76 -21.47 20.57
C ARG A 218 -25.49 -21.82 19.10
N GLN A 219 -24.72 -21.01 18.38
CA GLN A 219 -24.50 -21.19 16.94
C GLN A 219 -23.35 -22.15 16.65
N HIS A 220 -23.48 -22.85 15.53
CA HIS A 220 -22.41 -23.63 14.89
C HIS A 220 -22.35 -23.25 13.41
N ASP A 221 -22.41 -21.95 13.13
CA ASP A 221 -22.30 -21.42 11.77
C ASP A 221 -20.83 -21.53 11.30
N GLU A 222 -20.65 -21.88 10.03
CA GLU A 222 -19.37 -21.79 9.31
C GLU A 222 -18.93 -20.33 9.16
N THR A 223 -19.91 -19.44 8.95
CA THR A 223 -19.74 -17.98 8.88
C THR A 223 -20.72 -17.33 9.86
N PRO A 224 -20.34 -17.14 11.14
CA PRO A 224 -21.22 -16.53 12.12
C PRO A 224 -21.64 -15.11 11.74
N LEU A 225 -22.77 -14.64 12.27
CA LEU A 225 -23.10 -13.21 12.23
C LEU A 225 -22.09 -12.42 13.09
N TYR A 226 -21.85 -11.17 12.71
CA TYR A 226 -20.76 -10.34 13.24
C TYR A 226 -21.26 -8.92 13.51
N VAL A 227 -21.17 -8.40 14.74
CA VAL A 227 -21.49 -6.97 14.99
C VAL A 227 -20.40 -6.12 14.34
N PHE A 228 -20.81 -5.18 13.51
CA PHE A 228 -19.94 -4.26 12.81
C PHE A 228 -20.70 -2.93 12.65
N ASP A 229 -20.74 -2.14 13.73
CA ASP A 229 -21.59 -0.95 13.83
C ASP A 229 -20.75 0.33 13.89
N SER A 230 -20.91 1.16 12.85
CA SER A 230 -20.25 2.45 12.72
C SER A 230 -20.86 3.55 13.59
N ASN A 231 -22.13 3.37 13.98
CA ASN A 231 -22.96 4.43 14.54
C ASN A 231 -23.17 4.23 16.05
N PHE A 232 -22.32 3.41 16.69
CA PHE A 232 -22.52 2.96 18.06
C PHE A 232 -22.39 4.09 19.08
N VAL A 233 -21.53 5.08 18.82
CA VAL A 233 -21.38 6.27 19.69
C VAL A 233 -22.52 7.25 19.48
N GLU A 234 -22.98 7.42 18.24
CA GLU A 234 -24.09 8.30 17.87
C GLU A 234 -25.42 7.79 18.47
N ASN A 235 -25.61 6.47 18.49
CA ASN A 235 -26.76 5.79 19.10
C ASN A 235 -26.61 5.59 20.63
N ILE A 236 -25.37 5.49 21.14
CA ILE A 236 -25.04 5.16 22.53
C ILE A 236 -23.82 5.99 22.98
N PRO A 237 -23.96 7.32 23.24
CA PRO A 237 -22.82 8.20 23.52
C PRO A 237 -21.92 7.76 24.68
N GLU A 238 -22.48 7.07 25.66
CA GLU A 238 -21.70 6.51 26.79
C GLU A 238 -20.61 5.52 26.34
N MET A 239 -20.81 4.76 25.25
CA MET A 239 -19.78 3.87 24.72
C MET A 239 -18.60 4.66 24.11
N GLY A 240 -18.85 5.85 23.56
CA GLY A 240 -17.78 6.77 23.14
C GLY A 240 -17.00 7.37 24.30
N CYS A 241 -17.56 7.36 25.52
CA CYS A 241 -16.88 7.73 26.75
C CYS A 241 -16.27 6.54 27.52
N ALA A 242 -16.30 5.33 26.94
CA ALA A 242 -15.77 4.13 27.57
C ALA A 242 -14.31 3.81 27.17
N TYR A 243 -13.84 4.38 26.06
CA TYR A 243 -12.49 4.22 25.51
C TYR A 243 -11.88 5.60 25.18
N GLN A 244 -10.60 5.64 24.78
CA GLN A 244 -9.90 6.85 24.34
C GLN A 244 -9.09 6.56 23.07
N VAL A 245 -8.93 7.53 22.17
CA VAL A 245 -8.02 7.41 21.03
C VAL A 245 -6.59 7.75 21.48
N PRO A 246 -5.59 6.87 21.31
CA PRO A 246 -4.18 7.15 21.61
C PRO A 246 -3.63 8.39 20.90
N GLU A 247 -2.67 9.09 21.52
CA GLU A 247 -2.14 10.38 21.04
C GLU A 247 -1.62 10.35 19.58
N TYR A 248 -1.01 9.23 19.20
CA TYR A 248 -0.48 8.99 17.86
C TYR A 248 -1.56 8.79 16.77
N PHE A 249 -2.81 8.54 17.12
CA PHE A 249 -3.94 8.39 16.18
C PHE A 249 -4.94 9.56 16.27
N GLN A 250 -4.56 10.69 16.89
CA GLN A 250 -5.41 11.89 17.03
C GLN A 250 -5.28 12.89 15.88
N ASP A 251 -4.29 12.72 14.99
CA ASP A 251 -4.13 13.58 13.80
C ASP A 251 -5.11 13.12 12.72
N ASP A 252 -6.21 13.87 12.58
CA ASP A 252 -7.38 13.43 11.83
C ASP A 252 -8.01 14.57 11.03
N LEU A 253 -7.48 14.84 9.85
CA LEU A 253 -7.92 15.87 8.91
C LEU A 253 -9.38 15.66 8.47
N PHE A 254 -9.86 14.41 8.38
CA PHE A 254 -11.28 14.12 8.10
C PHE A 254 -12.24 14.60 9.20
N SER A 255 -11.74 14.95 10.39
CA SER A 255 -12.56 15.59 11.43
C SER A 255 -13.19 16.92 10.98
N VAL A 256 -12.61 17.65 10.01
CA VAL A 256 -13.16 18.92 9.52
C VAL A 256 -14.53 18.76 8.84
N LEU A 257 -14.85 17.57 8.34
CA LEU A 257 -16.16 17.25 7.76
C LEU A 257 -17.28 17.16 8.80
N GLN A 258 -16.95 17.01 10.10
CA GLN A 258 -17.90 16.86 11.20
C GLN A 258 -18.98 15.80 10.89
N SER A 259 -20.26 16.19 10.86
CA SER A 259 -21.40 15.31 10.58
C SER A 259 -21.54 14.87 9.11
N LYS A 260 -20.68 15.37 8.21
CA LYS A 260 -20.60 14.93 6.80
C LYS A 260 -19.49 13.88 6.56
N ARG A 261 -18.70 13.55 7.59
CA ARG A 261 -17.61 12.59 7.48
C ARG A 261 -18.15 11.19 7.14
N PRO A 262 -17.44 10.41 6.29
CA PRO A 262 -17.71 8.98 6.16
C PRO A 262 -17.66 8.23 7.51
N PRO A 263 -18.28 7.04 7.60
CA PRO A 263 -18.04 6.11 8.70
C PRO A 263 -16.53 5.90 8.91
N TYR A 264 -16.06 6.08 10.14
CA TYR A 264 -14.62 6.10 10.45
C TYR A 264 -14.25 5.36 11.73
N ARG A 265 -15.23 4.88 12.50
CA ARG A 265 -15.02 4.08 13.71
C ARG A 265 -16.09 3.02 13.78
N TRP A 266 -15.76 1.84 14.29
CA TRP A 266 -16.70 0.73 14.41
C TRP A 266 -16.50 0.00 15.72
N ILE A 267 -17.60 -0.35 16.40
CA ILE A 267 -17.56 -1.40 17.42
C ILE A 267 -17.75 -2.75 16.74
N ILE A 268 -16.91 -3.69 17.15
CA ILE A 268 -16.82 -5.04 16.62
C ILE A 268 -17.12 -6.02 17.75
N ILE A 269 -18.06 -6.95 17.52
CA ILE A 269 -18.31 -8.06 18.46
C ILE A 269 -18.55 -9.33 17.64
N GLY A 270 -17.72 -10.35 17.81
CA GLY A 270 -17.77 -11.55 16.99
C GLY A 270 -17.36 -12.81 17.74
N PRO A 271 -18.05 -13.94 17.55
CA PRO A 271 -17.64 -15.21 18.14
C PRO A 271 -16.41 -15.82 17.44
N GLU A 272 -15.90 -16.90 18.02
CA GLU A 272 -15.06 -17.86 17.29
C GLU A 272 -15.62 -18.16 15.87
N ARG A 273 -14.73 -18.23 14.87
CA ARG A 273 -14.98 -18.35 13.40
C ARG A 273 -15.51 -17.11 12.68
N SER A 274 -15.92 -16.03 13.35
CA SER A 274 -16.27 -14.78 12.65
C SER A 274 -15.03 -13.97 12.24
N GLY A 275 -15.23 -12.96 11.41
CA GLY A 275 -14.17 -12.07 10.92
C GLY A 275 -14.70 -11.21 9.78
N ALA A 276 -13.80 -10.80 8.89
CA ALA A 276 -14.07 -10.16 7.62
C ALA A 276 -13.07 -10.70 6.60
N SER A 277 -13.49 -10.80 5.33
CA SER A 277 -12.70 -11.29 4.19
C SER A 277 -11.58 -10.32 3.79
N TRP A 278 -10.87 -10.63 2.70
CA TRP A 278 -9.89 -9.72 2.08
C TRP A 278 -10.55 -8.37 1.72
N HIS A 279 -10.05 -7.26 2.27
CA HIS A 279 -10.52 -5.89 2.00
C HIS A 279 -9.42 -4.86 2.23
N VAL A 280 -9.30 -3.83 1.38
CA VAL A 280 -8.48 -2.65 1.71
C VAL A 280 -9.32 -1.71 2.58
N ASP A 281 -8.70 -1.01 3.54
CA ASP A 281 -9.38 0.07 4.26
C ASP A 281 -9.77 1.19 3.27
N PRO A 282 -11.04 1.64 3.26
CA PRO A 282 -11.56 2.43 2.15
C PRO A 282 -11.00 3.86 2.15
N VAL A 283 -10.85 4.42 0.94
CA VAL A 283 -10.51 5.84 0.71
C VAL A 283 -9.13 6.22 1.26
N GLY A 284 -8.14 5.36 1.03
CA GLY A 284 -6.75 5.55 1.46
C GLY A 284 -6.62 5.89 2.94
N THR A 285 -7.38 5.25 3.83
CA THR A 285 -7.37 5.59 5.27
C THR A 285 -6.54 4.62 6.10
N SER A 286 -5.78 5.16 7.06
CA SER A 286 -4.97 4.37 8.00
C SER A 286 -5.81 3.97 9.21
N GLY A 287 -5.58 2.76 9.74
CA GLY A 287 -6.43 2.13 10.75
C GLY A 287 -5.73 1.82 12.07
N MET A 288 -6.48 1.82 13.17
CA MET A 288 -6.07 1.22 14.44
C MET A 288 -7.12 0.22 14.91
N SER A 289 -6.72 -1.05 15.09
CA SER A 289 -7.57 -2.14 15.60
C SER A 289 -7.17 -2.60 17.00
N ILE A 290 -8.15 -3.08 17.78
CA ILE A 290 -7.97 -3.75 19.08
C ILE A 290 -8.47 -5.23 19.04
N SER A 291 -8.32 -5.92 17.90
CA SER A 291 -8.47 -7.39 17.79
C SER A 291 -7.94 -8.01 16.49
N ARG A 292 -7.72 -9.33 16.55
CA ARG A 292 -6.98 -10.29 15.68
C ARG A 292 -7.17 -10.22 14.13
N LEU A 293 -6.06 -10.15 13.36
CA LEU A 293 -5.96 -9.83 11.90
C LEU A 293 -5.02 -10.78 11.08
N SER A 294 -4.93 -10.70 9.72
CA SER A 294 -4.31 -11.69 8.75
C SER A 294 -3.81 -11.06 7.37
N ALA A 295 -2.66 -11.11 6.59
CA ALA A 295 -1.14 -11.33 6.56
C ALA A 295 -0.36 -11.37 5.19
N ASN A 296 -0.85 -11.05 3.99
CA ASN A 296 -0.05 -11.00 2.72
C ASN A 296 0.21 -12.39 2.07
N GLY A 297 0.50 -12.50 0.77
CA GLY A 297 0.32 -11.45 -0.26
C GLY A 297 0.66 -11.85 -1.70
N TYR A 298 -0.36 -11.93 -2.58
CA TYR A 298 -0.15 -12.12 -4.03
C TYR A 298 -1.38 -11.71 -4.87
N ARG A 299 -1.21 -10.91 -5.93
CA ARG A 299 -2.33 -10.38 -6.74
C ARG A 299 -2.81 -11.34 -7.83
N SER A 300 -1.92 -12.04 -8.55
CA SER A 300 -2.31 -12.87 -9.71
C SER A 300 -2.96 -14.22 -9.37
N LEU A 301 -3.06 -14.56 -8.08
CA LEU A 301 -4.00 -15.57 -7.55
C LEU A 301 -5.30 -14.96 -7.03
N LEU A 302 -5.27 -13.72 -6.51
CA LEU A 302 -6.46 -13.02 -6.02
C LEU A 302 -7.42 -12.61 -7.15
N ASP A 303 -6.89 -12.24 -8.33
CA ASP A 303 -7.70 -12.06 -9.56
C ASP A 303 -8.43 -13.36 -10.00
N GLN A 304 -8.12 -14.51 -9.38
CA GLN A 304 -8.83 -15.79 -9.55
C GLN A 304 -9.66 -16.21 -8.32
N THR A 305 -9.41 -15.67 -7.13
CA THR A 305 -10.19 -15.93 -5.92
C THR A 305 -11.15 -14.78 -5.62
N ASP A 306 -12.26 -14.78 -6.36
CA ASP A 306 -13.54 -14.11 -6.10
C ASP A 306 -13.77 -13.68 -4.62
N ASP A 307 -14.25 -12.44 -4.42
CA ASP A 307 -14.57 -11.79 -3.13
C ASP A 307 -15.44 -12.64 -2.19
N SER A 308 -16.08 -13.69 -2.70
CA SER A 308 -16.88 -14.62 -1.91
C SER A 308 -16.10 -15.41 -0.85
N VAL A 309 -14.76 -15.53 -0.94
CA VAL A 309 -13.95 -16.36 -0.01
C VAL A 309 -13.97 -15.81 1.42
N THR A 310 -14.30 -16.68 2.39
CA THR A 310 -14.37 -16.33 3.82
C THR A 310 -13.09 -16.69 4.54
N SER A 311 -12.78 -15.98 5.64
CA SER A 311 -11.53 -16.17 6.40
C SER A 311 -11.30 -17.61 6.82
N LEU A 312 -12.30 -18.26 7.43
CA LEU A 312 -12.18 -19.67 7.85
C LEU A 312 -11.90 -20.63 6.68
N PHE A 313 -12.45 -20.36 5.49
CA PHE A 313 -12.13 -21.16 4.30
C PHE A 313 -10.70 -20.87 3.83
N TRP A 314 -10.30 -19.59 3.75
CA TRP A 314 -8.97 -19.20 3.30
C TRP A 314 -7.87 -19.81 4.18
N TYR A 315 -8.01 -19.73 5.50
CA TYR A 315 -7.06 -20.30 6.47
C TYR A 315 -6.93 -21.82 6.43
N LEU A 316 -7.98 -22.55 6.04
CA LEU A 316 -8.00 -24.02 6.06
C LEU A 316 -7.68 -24.65 4.71
N GLU A 317 -8.08 -23.99 3.61
CA GLU A 317 -8.04 -24.58 2.26
C GLU A 317 -6.97 -23.89 1.38
N ILE A 318 -6.62 -22.62 1.62
CA ILE A 318 -5.68 -21.83 0.77
C ILE A 318 -4.34 -21.62 1.48
N TYR A 319 -4.34 -21.04 2.68
CA TYR A 319 -3.12 -20.73 3.45
C TYR A 319 -2.14 -21.92 3.61
N PRO A 320 -2.58 -23.16 3.87
CA PRO A 320 -1.65 -24.31 3.99
C PRO A 320 -0.97 -24.71 2.68
N GLN A 321 -1.38 -24.16 1.53
CA GLN A 321 -0.77 -24.39 0.23
C GLN A 321 0.31 -23.34 -0.13
N LEU A 322 0.48 -22.30 0.69
CA LEU A 322 1.43 -21.21 0.42
C LEU A 322 2.88 -21.60 0.78
N THR A 323 3.80 -21.35 -0.15
CA THR A 323 5.25 -21.44 0.10
C THR A 323 5.71 -20.29 1.02
N PRO A 324 6.84 -20.40 1.74
CA PRO A 324 7.27 -19.38 2.71
C PRO A 324 7.41 -17.95 2.15
N GLU A 325 7.62 -17.81 0.84
CA GLU A 325 7.78 -16.55 0.11
C GLU A 325 6.43 -15.93 -0.30
N LEU A 326 5.39 -16.76 -0.41
CA LEU A 326 4.00 -16.38 -0.65
C LEU A 326 3.19 -16.28 0.66
N ARG A 327 3.78 -16.70 1.78
CA ARG A 327 3.13 -16.75 3.09
C ARG A 327 3.00 -15.38 3.73
N PRO A 328 2.05 -15.29 4.68
CA PRO A 328 1.86 -14.08 5.42
C PRO A 328 2.97 -13.67 6.41
N ILE A 329 3.07 -12.35 6.64
CA ILE A 329 3.55 -11.75 7.89
C ILE A 329 2.60 -12.16 9.02
N GLU A 330 3.12 -12.45 10.21
CA GLU A 330 2.29 -12.92 11.32
C GLU A 330 2.43 -12.01 12.57
N VAL A 331 1.29 -11.66 13.18
CA VAL A 331 1.07 -10.88 14.42
C VAL A 331 0.03 -11.58 15.28
N LEU A 332 0.35 -11.93 16.53
CA LEU A 332 -0.65 -12.25 17.56
C LEU A 332 -1.13 -10.98 18.27
N GLN A 333 -2.45 -10.75 18.26
CA GLN A 333 -3.10 -9.70 19.04
C GLN A 333 -3.86 -10.32 20.22
N GLU A 334 -3.37 -10.03 21.43
CA GLU A 334 -4.00 -10.40 22.69
C GLU A 334 -4.91 -9.26 23.19
N PRO A 335 -5.84 -9.53 24.13
CA PRO A 335 -6.72 -8.50 24.69
C PRO A 335 -5.93 -7.29 25.20
N GLY A 336 -6.13 -6.17 24.52
CA GLY A 336 -5.57 -4.87 24.88
C GLY A 336 -4.27 -4.46 24.21
N LEU A 337 -3.76 -5.21 23.24
CA LEU A 337 -2.73 -4.69 22.33
C LEU A 337 -3.38 -3.78 21.28
N TYR A 338 -2.75 -2.66 20.90
CA TYR A 338 -3.13 -1.93 19.69
C TYR A 338 -2.38 -2.52 18.50
N LEU A 339 -3.04 -2.58 17.35
CA LEU A 339 -2.39 -2.84 16.07
C LEU A 339 -2.60 -1.62 15.18
N PHE A 340 -1.50 -0.99 14.78
CA PHE A 340 -1.49 0.07 13.78
C PHE A 340 -1.39 -0.53 12.37
N LEU A 341 -2.28 -0.09 11.50
CA LEU A 341 -2.37 -0.42 10.08
C LEU A 341 -2.18 0.87 9.28
N VAL A 342 -1.43 0.81 8.18
CA VAL A 342 -1.23 1.97 7.29
C VAL A 342 -1.90 1.70 5.94
N ASP A 343 -2.33 2.78 5.29
CA ASP A 343 -3.02 2.82 3.99
C ASP A 343 -2.57 1.71 3.06
N GLY A 344 -3.48 0.77 2.75
CA GLY A 344 -3.28 -0.26 1.74
C GLY A 344 -1.88 -0.91 1.76
N GLY A 345 -1.32 -1.19 2.94
CA GLY A 345 0.10 -1.53 3.09
C GLY A 345 0.42 -2.99 3.49
N ILE A 346 -0.11 -3.49 4.62
CA ILE A 346 0.15 -4.83 5.22
C ILE A 346 -1.12 -5.35 5.95
N TRP A 347 -1.21 -6.66 6.24
CA TRP A 347 -2.46 -7.36 6.58
C TRP A 347 -2.55 -7.78 8.14
N HIS A 348 -2.28 -9.01 8.69
CA HIS A 348 -1.69 -9.51 10.02
C HIS A 348 -1.64 -11.10 10.28
N VAL A 349 -1.55 -11.87 11.42
CA VAL A 349 -1.83 -13.39 11.51
C VAL A 349 -1.38 -14.02 12.87
N ILE A 350 -2.15 -14.90 13.53
CA ILE A 350 -2.18 -14.95 15.02
C ILE A 350 -1.85 -16.32 15.70
N GLU A 351 -0.64 -16.55 16.27
CA GLU A 351 -0.36 -17.35 17.51
C GLU A 351 1.07 -17.04 18.11
N SER A 352 1.52 -17.70 19.20
CA SER A 352 2.68 -17.36 20.07
C SER A 352 3.73 -18.47 20.26
N ILE A 353 5.02 -18.10 20.26
CA ILE A 353 6.06 -18.69 21.13
C ILE A 353 6.99 -17.58 21.62
N SER A 354 7.31 -17.56 22.92
CA SER A 354 8.25 -16.62 23.54
C SER A 354 9.67 -17.17 23.65
N PHE A 355 10.67 -16.39 23.20
CA PHE A 355 12.07 -16.49 23.63
C PHE A 355 12.80 -15.16 23.37
N PHE A 356 13.69 -14.76 24.29
CA PHE A 356 14.57 -13.60 24.11
C PHE A 356 15.85 -14.01 23.37
N SER A 357 16.07 -13.46 22.17
CA SER A 357 17.41 -13.25 21.60
C SER A 357 17.40 -12.03 20.69
N SER A 358 18.50 -11.28 20.68
CA SER A 358 18.67 -10.07 19.87
C SER A 358 18.90 -10.38 18.39
N GLN A 359 18.71 -9.35 17.55
CA GLN A 359 18.88 -9.33 16.09
C GLN A 359 17.81 -10.11 15.29
N THR A 360 16.77 -9.40 14.86
CA THR A 360 15.92 -9.81 13.73
C THR A 360 16.43 -9.17 12.43
N PRO A 361 16.46 -9.89 11.30
CA PRO A 361 16.54 -9.25 9.99
C PRO A 361 15.27 -8.42 9.75
N LYS A 362 15.39 -7.28 9.08
CA LYS A 362 14.28 -6.36 8.83
C LYS A 362 13.80 -6.51 7.40
N PHE A 363 12.57 -6.98 7.23
CA PHE A 363 11.85 -6.91 5.96
C PHE A 363 10.91 -5.69 5.98
N VAL A 364 10.79 -5.03 4.82
CA VAL A 364 9.92 -3.88 4.58
C VAL A 364 9.10 -4.17 3.33
N ILE A 365 7.84 -3.75 3.34
CA ILE A 365 6.87 -3.89 2.24
C ILE A 365 6.34 -2.48 1.97
N ASN A 366 6.14 -2.12 0.70
CA ASN A 366 5.87 -0.76 0.28
C ASN A 366 4.66 -0.66 -0.67
N SER A 367 3.79 0.31 -0.39
CA SER A 367 2.89 1.03 -1.33
C SER A 367 2.27 0.28 -2.52
N GLN A 368 1.39 -0.70 -2.29
CA GLN A 368 0.37 -1.11 -3.28
C GLN A 368 -0.90 -1.53 -2.57
N LEU A 369 -2.05 -0.88 -2.85
CA LEU A 369 -3.37 -1.13 -2.24
C LEU A 369 -3.61 -2.61 -1.89
N ILE A 370 -3.39 -2.92 -0.60
CA ILE A 370 -3.22 -4.27 -0.12
C ILE A 370 -4.37 -4.65 0.85
N PRO A 371 -4.98 -5.84 0.72
CA PRO A 371 -6.17 -6.20 1.50
C PRO A 371 -5.87 -6.88 2.84
N LEU A 372 -6.59 -6.48 3.90
CA LEU A 372 -6.64 -7.09 5.22
C LEU A 372 -7.67 -8.24 5.31
N GLN A 373 -7.44 -9.24 6.17
CA GLN A 373 -8.46 -10.22 6.60
C GLN A 373 -8.45 -10.37 8.13
N VAL A 374 -9.55 -10.86 8.69
CA VAL A 374 -9.78 -11.01 10.14
C VAL A 374 -10.26 -12.44 10.42
N LEU A 375 -9.78 -13.08 11.49
CA LEU A 375 -10.36 -14.32 12.01
C LEU A 375 -10.31 -14.35 13.55
N ASN A 376 -11.49 -14.48 14.16
CA ASN A 376 -11.64 -14.64 15.59
C ASN A 376 -11.43 -16.11 15.99
N LEU A 377 -10.36 -16.35 16.77
CA LEU A 377 -10.09 -17.64 17.41
C LEU A 377 -10.90 -17.83 18.71
N GLU A 378 -11.52 -16.76 19.23
CA GLU A 378 -12.35 -16.74 20.44
C GLU A 378 -13.37 -15.58 20.40
N ASP A 379 -14.35 -15.60 21.30
CA ASP A 379 -15.37 -14.55 21.45
C ASP A 379 -14.74 -13.18 21.75
N THR A 380 -14.80 -12.28 20.77
CA THR A 380 -14.02 -11.04 20.70
C THR A 380 -14.91 -9.80 20.77
N VAL A 381 -14.46 -8.76 21.49
CA VAL A 381 -15.03 -7.40 21.48
C VAL A 381 -13.90 -6.41 21.24
N ALA A 382 -14.07 -5.50 20.28
CA ALA A 382 -13.07 -4.52 19.89
C ALA A 382 -13.69 -3.22 19.37
N VAL A 383 -12.85 -2.20 19.20
CA VAL A 383 -13.11 -1.05 18.35
C VAL A 383 -11.99 -0.95 17.32
N THR A 384 -12.34 -0.54 16.10
CA THR A 384 -11.39 -0.05 15.10
C THR A 384 -11.73 1.39 14.72
N GLN A 385 -10.71 2.18 14.35
CA GLN A 385 -10.89 3.56 13.87
C GLN A 385 -9.91 3.89 12.74
N ASN A 386 -10.44 4.51 11.69
CA ASN A 386 -9.74 4.99 10.52
C ASN A 386 -9.56 6.51 10.60
N PHE A 387 -8.38 7.01 10.22
CA PHE A 387 -8.01 8.42 10.29
C PHE A 387 -7.30 8.89 9.02
N VAL A 388 -7.13 10.21 8.90
CA VAL A 388 -6.41 10.88 7.79
C VAL A 388 -5.42 11.87 8.38
N ASN A 389 -4.13 11.73 8.10
CA ASN A 389 -3.07 12.63 8.58
C ASN A 389 -2.23 13.17 7.42
N MET A 390 -1.13 13.88 7.69
CA MET A 390 -0.27 14.43 6.64
C MET A 390 0.57 13.41 5.87
N ASN A 391 0.71 12.18 6.35
CA ASN A 391 1.48 11.11 5.70
C ASN A 391 0.62 10.39 4.65
N ASN A 392 -0.63 10.20 5.01
CA ASN A 392 -1.58 9.34 4.32
C ASN A 392 -2.49 10.15 3.36
N LEU A 393 -2.57 11.47 3.55
CA LEU A 393 -3.35 12.40 2.71
C LEU A 393 -3.08 12.25 1.20
N ASP A 394 -1.86 11.89 0.80
CA ASP A 394 -1.55 11.69 -0.61
C ASP A 394 -2.37 10.54 -1.21
N ASN A 395 -2.52 9.41 -0.50
CA ASN A 395 -3.33 8.26 -0.92
C ASN A 395 -4.83 8.58 -0.88
N VAL A 396 -5.27 9.31 0.16
CA VAL A 396 -6.66 9.80 0.30
C VAL A 396 -7.04 10.70 -0.88
N CYS A 397 -6.10 11.47 -1.44
CA CYS A 397 -6.33 12.21 -2.68
C CYS A 397 -6.53 11.28 -3.89
N GLU A 398 -5.78 10.19 -4.00
CA GLU A 398 -5.86 9.29 -5.16
C GLU A 398 -7.17 8.51 -5.15
N ASP A 399 -7.54 7.87 -4.03
CA ASP A 399 -8.81 7.12 -3.92
C ASP A 399 -10.05 8.03 -4.10
N LEU A 400 -10.01 9.28 -3.58
CA LEU A 400 -11.14 10.21 -3.72
C LEU A 400 -11.28 10.83 -5.11
N LEU A 401 -10.23 10.82 -5.93
CA LEU A 401 -10.19 11.52 -7.23
C LEU A 401 -10.04 10.61 -8.45
N SER A 402 -9.46 9.42 -8.30
CA SER A 402 -9.31 8.42 -9.37
C SER A 402 -10.58 7.60 -9.58
N GLU A 403 -11.33 7.29 -8.51
CA GLU A 403 -12.56 6.52 -8.62
C GLU A 403 -13.67 7.30 -9.35
N SER A 404 -14.34 6.62 -10.28
CA SER A 404 -15.51 7.15 -10.98
C SER A 404 -16.78 7.25 -10.11
N ASP A 405 -16.68 6.94 -8.79
CA ASP A 405 -17.80 7.11 -7.87
C ASP A 405 -18.07 8.59 -7.57
N LYS A 406 -19.29 9.01 -7.91
CA LYS A 406 -19.84 10.33 -7.64
C LYS A 406 -19.92 10.62 -6.13
N GLN A 407 -20.00 9.60 -5.28
CA GLN A 407 -20.00 9.77 -3.83
C GLN A 407 -18.62 10.22 -3.33
N ASN A 408 -17.52 9.62 -3.81
CA ASN A 408 -16.16 10.03 -3.45
C ASN A 408 -15.88 11.45 -3.91
N LEU A 409 -16.22 11.79 -5.16
CA LEU A 409 -16.07 13.16 -5.68
C LEU A 409 -16.88 14.21 -4.87
N LEU A 410 -18.05 13.84 -4.34
CA LEU A 410 -18.84 14.70 -3.44
C LEU A 410 -18.21 14.84 -2.04
N ILE A 411 -17.55 13.80 -1.53
CA ILE A 411 -16.77 13.86 -0.29
C ILE A 411 -15.57 14.79 -0.51
N TRP A 412 -14.82 14.63 -1.62
CA TRP A 412 -13.69 15.50 -1.96
C TRP A 412 -14.09 16.98 -2.08
N ASP A 413 -15.18 17.29 -2.79
CA ASP A 413 -15.62 18.67 -3.04
C ASP A 413 -15.95 19.45 -1.77
N GLU A 414 -16.45 18.78 -0.73
CA GLU A 414 -16.68 19.41 0.57
C GLU A 414 -15.44 19.32 1.48
N PHE A 415 -14.68 18.21 1.43
CA PHE A 415 -13.46 18.02 2.21
C PHE A 415 -12.39 19.05 1.84
N SER A 416 -11.94 19.07 0.58
CA SER A 416 -10.92 19.99 0.07
C SER A 416 -11.24 21.46 0.37
N LYS A 417 -12.52 21.83 0.20
CA LYS A 417 -13.07 23.17 0.42
C LYS A 417 -13.17 23.58 1.89
N ILE A 418 -13.37 22.66 2.83
CA ILE A 418 -13.31 22.96 4.26
C ILE A 418 -11.86 22.90 4.75
N LEU A 419 -11.12 21.87 4.37
CA LEU A 419 -9.71 21.65 4.73
C LEU A 419 -8.85 22.87 4.40
N THR A 420 -8.95 23.42 3.20
CA THR A 420 -8.18 24.62 2.78
C THR A 420 -8.64 25.92 3.43
N ARG A 421 -9.79 25.95 4.10
CA ARG A 421 -10.24 27.07 4.95
C ARG A 421 -9.74 26.96 6.39
N THR A 422 -9.65 25.73 6.91
CA THR A 422 -9.12 25.43 8.24
C THR A 422 -7.59 25.49 8.26
N TYR A 423 -6.94 25.03 7.18
CA TYR A 423 -5.49 24.96 7.01
C TYR A 423 -5.09 25.59 5.65
N PRO A 424 -4.94 26.93 5.57
CA PRO A 424 -4.66 27.62 4.31
C PRO A 424 -3.37 27.20 3.61
N ASP A 425 -2.36 26.74 4.36
CA ASP A 425 -1.09 26.28 3.78
C ASP A 425 -1.24 25.02 2.91
N LEU A 426 -2.30 24.23 3.13
CA LEU A 426 -2.62 23.07 2.29
C LEU A 426 -3.21 23.45 0.92
N GLU A 427 -3.58 24.73 0.69
CA GLU A 427 -4.33 25.14 -0.50
C GLU A 427 -3.56 24.89 -1.82
N ALA A 428 -2.24 25.09 -1.82
CA ALA A 428 -1.40 24.88 -3.01
C ALA A 428 -1.30 23.38 -3.38
N TYR A 429 -1.07 22.53 -2.39
CA TYR A 429 -1.03 21.07 -2.51
C TYR A 429 -2.40 20.50 -2.97
N ILE A 430 -3.50 20.88 -2.29
CA ILE A 430 -4.86 20.41 -2.61
C ILE A 430 -5.30 20.84 -4.02
N LYS A 431 -4.94 22.06 -4.46
CA LYS A 431 -5.18 22.51 -5.85
C LYS A 431 -4.38 21.70 -6.87
N ARG A 432 -3.11 21.38 -6.58
CA ARG A 432 -2.29 20.52 -7.45
C ARG A 432 -2.91 19.14 -7.60
N ARG A 433 -3.25 18.44 -6.51
CA ARG A 433 -3.83 17.09 -6.58
C ARG A 433 -5.18 17.12 -7.32
N THR A 434 -6.08 18.04 -6.97
CA THR A 434 -7.39 18.18 -7.68
C THR A 434 -7.22 18.35 -9.19
N SER A 435 -6.29 19.20 -9.64
CA SER A 435 -6.09 19.50 -11.08
C SER A 435 -5.33 18.43 -11.86
N MET A 436 -4.65 17.48 -11.19
CA MET A 436 -4.03 16.33 -11.85
C MET A 436 -5.05 15.27 -12.27
N PHE A 437 -5.98 14.94 -11.38
CA PHE A 437 -6.96 13.88 -11.59
C PHE A 437 -8.26 14.36 -12.26
N ARG A 438 -8.81 15.51 -11.83
CA ARG A 438 -10.20 15.89 -12.12
C ARG A 438 -10.38 16.89 -13.25
N ASP A 439 -9.49 17.87 -13.37
CA ASP A 439 -9.67 18.95 -14.34
C ASP A 439 -9.54 18.40 -15.77
N GLN A 440 -10.55 18.67 -16.60
CA GLN A 440 -10.43 18.45 -18.05
C GLN A 440 -9.20 19.20 -18.55
N THR A 441 -8.25 18.44 -19.10
CA THR A 441 -6.97 18.99 -19.54
C THR A 441 -7.20 20.12 -20.55
N LYS A 442 -6.36 21.14 -20.50
CA LYS A 442 -6.30 22.21 -21.51
C LYS A 442 -5.10 22.04 -22.45
N ASP A 443 -4.30 21.01 -22.20
CA ASP A 443 -3.17 20.63 -23.00
C ASP A 443 -3.64 20.07 -24.35
N PRO A 444 -3.23 20.67 -25.49
CA PRO A 444 -3.68 20.23 -26.80
C PRO A 444 -3.08 18.88 -27.21
N ILE A 445 -1.88 18.53 -26.71
CA ILE A 445 -1.22 17.26 -27.02
C ILE A 445 -1.95 16.12 -26.31
N ILE A 446 -2.27 16.27 -25.03
CA ILE A 446 -3.00 15.24 -24.27
C ILE A 446 -4.39 14.96 -24.88
N LYS A 447 -5.06 15.98 -25.44
CA LYS A 447 -6.32 15.77 -26.18
C LYS A 447 -6.14 15.11 -27.54
N ASN A 448 -5.05 15.39 -28.24
CA ASN A 448 -4.72 14.77 -29.53
C ASN A 448 -4.29 13.30 -29.35
N GLU A 449 -3.70 12.97 -28.19
CA GLU A 449 -3.47 11.61 -27.70
C GLU A 449 -4.76 10.90 -27.25
N GLY A 450 -5.88 11.62 -27.08
CA GLY A 450 -7.21 11.06 -26.81
C GLY A 450 -7.66 11.03 -25.34
N PHE A 451 -6.96 11.74 -24.44
CA PHE A 451 -7.24 11.68 -22.99
C PHE A 451 -7.91 12.95 -22.45
N ASP A 452 -8.89 12.78 -21.56
CA ASP A 452 -9.62 13.89 -20.93
C ASP A 452 -8.85 14.56 -19.78
N THR A 453 -8.00 13.83 -19.05
CA THR A 453 -7.27 14.31 -17.86
C THR A 453 -5.78 14.05 -17.97
N LYS A 454 -4.97 14.77 -17.18
CA LYS A 454 -3.51 14.59 -17.19
C LYS A 454 -3.10 13.24 -16.61
N MET A 455 -3.77 12.77 -15.55
CA MET A 455 -3.41 11.51 -14.92
C MET A 455 -3.67 10.29 -15.80
N ALA A 456 -4.84 10.20 -16.45
CA ALA A 456 -5.19 9.06 -17.33
C ALA A 456 -4.19 8.88 -18.49
N PHE A 457 -3.60 9.97 -18.97
CA PHE A 457 -2.53 9.93 -19.97
C PHE A 457 -1.19 9.44 -19.40
N ILE A 458 -0.82 9.80 -18.17
CA ILE A 458 0.38 9.29 -17.49
C ILE A 458 0.22 7.79 -17.16
N GLU A 459 -0.94 7.38 -16.66
CA GLU A 459 -1.29 5.97 -16.41
C GLU A 459 -1.17 5.13 -17.70
N SER A 460 -1.48 5.72 -18.86
CA SER A 460 -1.32 5.06 -20.16
C SER A 460 0.12 4.65 -20.48
N PHE A 461 1.14 5.22 -19.85
CA PHE A 461 2.56 4.97 -20.17
C PHE A 461 2.99 3.52 -19.89
N ASN A 462 2.20 2.75 -19.13
CA ASN A 462 2.41 1.32 -18.91
C ASN A 462 1.55 0.42 -19.82
N ASN A 463 0.62 0.99 -20.60
CA ASN A 463 -0.33 0.23 -21.42
C ASN A 463 0.32 -0.25 -22.74
N THR A 464 0.57 -1.56 -22.83
CA THR A 464 1.21 -2.20 -23.99
C THR A 464 0.34 -2.26 -25.24
N ASP A 465 -1.00 -2.18 -25.13
CA ASP A 465 -1.89 -2.11 -26.30
C ASP A 465 -1.79 -0.74 -27.00
N ILE A 466 -1.70 0.34 -26.22
CA ILE A 466 -1.52 1.72 -26.71
C ILE A 466 -0.09 1.91 -27.25
N TRP A 467 0.91 1.49 -26.48
CA TRP A 467 2.32 1.79 -26.78
C TRP A 467 3.02 0.75 -27.65
N GLY A 468 2.54 -0.49 -27.72
CA GLY A 468 3.17 -1.56 -28.50
C GLY A 468 3.29 -1.22 -29.99
N ILE A 469 2.34 -0.48 -30.55
CA ILE A 469 2.42 0.02 -31.94
C ILE A 469 3.58 1.03 -32.10
N ARG A 470 3.75 1.93 -31.12
CA ARG A 470 4.79 2.96 -31.10
C ARG A 470 6.19 2.35 -30.96
N VAL A 471 6.34 1.33 -30.10
CA VAL A 471 7.56 0.52 -29.97
C VAL A 471 7.96 -0.10 -31.32
N LYS A 472 6.99 -0.69 -32.05
CA LYS A 472 7.25 -1.37 -33.32
C LYS A 472 7.66 -0.40 -34.44
N GLU A 473 7.07 0.80 -34.52
CA GLU A 473 7.50 1.85 -35.45
C GLU A 473 8.85 2.49 -35.05
N ALA A 474 9.15 2.63 -33.76
CA ALA A 474 10.48 3.08 -33.30
C ALA A 474 11.60 2.11 -33.73
N CYS A 475 11.41 0.80 -33.51
CA CYS A 475 12.36 -0.23 -33.94
C CYS A 475 12.61 -0.15 -35.46
N LYS A 476 11.54 -0.08 -36.24
CA LYS A 476 11.54 0.04 -37.71
C LYS A 476 12.27 1.31 -38.19
N LYS A 477 12.07 2.46 -37.53
CA LYS A 477 12.81 3.71 -37.84
C LYS A 477 14.30 3.61 -37.52
N SER A 478 14.71 2.87 -36.49
CA SER A 478 16.12 2.62 -36.17
C SER A 478 16.74 1.42 -36.90
N GLY A 479 16.00 0.71 -37.76
CA GLY A 479 16.50 -0.48 -38.46
C GLY A 479 16.67 -1.71 -37.57
N ILE A 480 16.06 -1.72 -36.39
CA ILE A 480 16.12 -2.81 -35.41
C ILE A 480 14.99 -3.81 -35.67
N THR A 481 15.27 -5.10 -35.49
CA THR A 481 14.27 -6.18 -35.65
C THR A 481 13.07 -5.95 -34.74
N VAL A 482 11.88 -5.93 -35.33
CA VAL A 482 10.62 -5.68 -34.62
C VAL A 482 10.26 -6.90 -33.75
N PRO A 483 10.00 -6.71 -32.44
CA PRO A 483 9.65 -7.81 -31.53
C PRO A 483 8.19 -8.24 -31.66
N GLU A 484 7.91 -9.48 -31.27
CA GLU A 484 6.54 -9.94 -31.00
C GLU A 484 6.13 -9.52 -29.57
N ASP A 485 6.91 -9.91 -28.56
CA ASP A 485 6.71 -9.60 -27.14
C ASP A 485 7.26 -8.22 -26.73
N ILE A 486 6.44 -7.46 -25.98
CA ILE A 486 6.77 -6.13 -25.45
C ILE A 486 6.25 -6.06 -24.01
N MET A 487 7.10 -5.63 -23.07
CA MET A 487 6.76 -5.44 -21.66
C MET A 487 7.05 -4.00 -21.24
N SER A 488 6.19 -3.37 -20.44
CA SER A 488 6.56 -2.10 -19.79
C SER A 488 7.53 -2.37 -18.64
N ILE A 489 8.44 -1.42 -18.35
CA ILE A 489 9.42 -1.52 -17.25
C ILE A 489 9.02 -0.65 -16.03
N GLY A 490 7.85 0.02 -16.05
CA GLY A 490 7.25 0.60 -14.84
C GLY A 490 6.77 2.05 -14.95
N GLN A 491 6.49 2.64 -13.78
CA GLN A 491 5.91 3.98 -13.63
C GLN A 491 7.00 5.06 -13.50
N GLY A 492 7.58 5.47 -14.63
CA GLY A 492 8.46 6.64 -14.70
C GLY A 492 7.77 7.90 -15.25
N GLN A 493 8.52 9.00 -15.35
CA GLN A 493 8.09 10.23 -16.07
C GLN A 493 7.79 10.01 -17.57
N ASN A 494 8.27 8.88 -18.11
CA ASN A 494 8.41 8.60 -19.52
C ASN A 494 7.96 7.15 -19.80
N PRO A 495 7.27 6.85 -20.92
CA PRO A 495 6.96 5.47 -21.31
C PRO A 495 8.26 4.70 -21.63
N VAL A 496 8.52 3.61 -20.90
CA VAL A 496 9.70 2.75 -21.09
C VAL A 496 9.28 1.29 -21.27
N PHE A 497 9.82 0.64 -22.32
CA PHE A 497 9.45 -0.73 -22.70
C PHE A 497 10.68 -1.60 -23.00
N ARG A 498 10.68 -2.82 -22.46
CA ARG A 498 11.61 -3.92 -22.71
C ARG A 498 11.10 -4.79 -23.85
N PHE A 499 12.00 -5.19 -24.75
CA PHE A 499 11.73 -6.17 -25.80
C PHE A 499 13.02 -6.87 -26.25
N SER A 500 12.97 -8.19 -26.44
CA SER A 500 14.11 -9.03 -26.84
C SER A 500 15.37 -8.92 -25.95
N ARG A 501 16.25 -7.94 -26.23
CA ARG A 501 17.44 -7.53 -25.45
C ARG A 501 17.67 -6.02 -25.61
N SER A 502 16.60 -5.25 -25.55
CA SER A 502 16.61 -3.82 -25.85
C SER A 502 15.53 -3.10 -25.05
N ILE A 503 15.81 -1.84 -24.76
CA ILE A 503 14.91 -0.94 -24.01
C ILE A 503 14.63 0.26 -24.90
N VAL A 504 13.36 0.63 -25.09
CA VAL A 504 12.97 1.91 -25.70
C VAL A 504 12.38 2.84 -24.66
N LYS A 505 12.88 4.07 -24.62
CA LYS A 505 12.36 5.19 -23.83
C LYS A 505 11.76 6.21 -24.78
N PHE A 506 10.48 6.55 -24.57
CA PHE A 506 9.80 7.65 -25.24
C PHE A 506 9.81 8.87 -24.33
N TYR A 507 10.01 10.06 -24.90
CA TYR A 507 10.14 11.28 -24.09
C TYR A 507 8.82 12.06 -24.11
N SER A 508 8.25 12.29 -22.93
CA SER A 508 6.94 12.93 -22.74
C SER A 508 7.05 14.45 -22.72
N HIS A 509 6.12 15.14 -23.37
CA HIS A 509 6.04 16.61 -23.35
C HIS A 509 5.70 17.18 -21.97
N ILE A 510 5.19 16.35 -21.05
CA ILE A 510 4.88 16.75 -19.66
C ILE A 510 6.15 17.11 -18.88
N TYR A 511 7.29 16.49 -19.22
CA TYR A 511 8.57 16.59 -18.52
C TYR A 511 9.67 17.11 -19.46
N ASP A 512 9.32 18.14 -20.24
CA ASP A 512 10.19 18.87 -21.17
C ASP A 512 10.91 17.97 -22.20
N GLY A 513 10.32 16.83 -22.54
CA GLY A 513 10.98 15.67 -23.17
C GLY A 513 11.71 15.91 -24.49
N ILE A 514 11.44 17.01 -25.23
CA ILE A 514 12.25 17.38 -26.40
C ILE A 514 13.65 17.83 -25.99
N GLU A 515 13.78 18.58 -24.89
CA GLU A 515 15.09 19.00 -24.38
C GLU A 515 15.77 17.87 -23.61
N SER A 516 15.03 17.10 -22.80
CA SER A 516 15.57 15.94 -22.08
C SER A 516 16.11 14.87 -23.05
N TYR A 517 15.43 14.62 -24.17
CA TYR A 517 15.92 13.80 -25.28
C TYR A 517 17.24 14.32 -25.87
N LYS A 518 17.35 15.63 -26.12
CA LYS A 518 18.59 16.23 -26.66
C LYS A 518 19.74 16.11 -25.66
N ARG A 519 19.50 16.42 -24.38
CA ARG A 519 20.49 16.30 -23.29
C ARG A 519 20.99 14.87 -23.20
N GLU A 520 20.11 13.88 -23.16
CA GLU A 520 20.49 12.47 -23.07
C GLU A 520 21.29 12.03 -24.31
N SER A 521 20.79 12.32 -25.53
CA SER A 521 21.47 11.97 -26.77
C SER A 521 22.82 12.67 -26.97
N GLU A 522 22.98 13.93 -26.54
CA GLU A 522 24.26 14.65 -26.58
C GLU A 522 25.22 14.09 -25.51
N THR A 523 24.73 13.79 -24.29
CA THR A 523 25.55 13.23 -23.21
C THR A 523 26.10 11.85 -23.57
N TYR A 524 25.28 10.92 -24.09
CA TYR A 524 25.77 9.63 -24.59
C TYR A 524 26.79 9.80 -25.73
N SER A 525 26.63 10.82 -26.58
CA SER A 525 27.60 11.13 -27.65
C SER A 525 28.92 11.65 -27.10
N LEU A 526 28.89 12.53 -26.08
CA LEU A 526 30.08 13.05 -25.39
C LEU A 526 30.83 11.94 -24.63
N ILE A 527 30.10 11.05 -23.93
CA ILE A 527 30.66 9.87 -23.26
C ILE A 527 31.35 8.98 -24.31
N LYS A 528 30.66 8.62 -25.39
CA LYS A 528 31.21 7.74 -26.44
C LYS A 528 32.42 8.33 -27.17
N ALA A 529 32.56 9.65 -27.21
CA ALA A 529 33.68 10.33 -27.86
C ALA A 529 34.87 10.63 -26.92
N ASN A 530 34.64 10.87 -25.62
CA ASN A 530 35.65 11.44 -24.71
C ASN A 530 35.89 10.65 -23.42
N ALA A 531 35.04 9.67 -23.06
CA ALA A 531 35.26 8.85 -21.88
C ALA A 531 36.44 7.90 -22.05
N HIS A 532 37.15 7.59 -20.95
CA HIS A 532 38.07 6.47 -20.93
C HIS A 532 37.31 5.15 -21.16
N PRO A 533 37.88 4.11 -21.81
CA PRO A 533 37.20 2.84 -22.00
C PRO A 533 36.64 2.24 -20.70
N ASP A 534 37.42 2.29 -19.62
CA ASP A 534 37.04 1.83 -18.27
C ASP A 534 35.89 2.62 -17.63
N LEU A 535 35.49 3.76 -18.20
CA LEU A 535 34.30 4.52 -17.80
C LEU A 535 33.13 4.23 -18.74
N SER A 536 33.39 4.12 -20.04
CA SER A 536 32.35 3.91 -21.07
C SER A 536 31.51 2.65 -20.87
N CYS A 537 32.06 1.61 -20.23
CA CYS A 537 31.36 0.36 -19.92
C CYS A 537 30.31 0.47 -18.81
N TYR A 538 30.24 1.60 -18.08
CA TYR A 538 29.22 1.86 -17.07
C TYR A 538 27.99 2.60 -17.60
N PHE A 539 27.87 2.82 -18.91
CA PHE A 539 26.73 3.51 -19.53
C PHE A 539 26.09 2.63 -20.62
N ALA A 540 24.78 2.75 -20.81
CA ALA A 540 24.05 1.95 -21.80
C ALA A 540 24.50 2.26 -23.25
N ASN A 541 24.56 1.24 -24.11
CA ASN A 541 24.89 1.42 -25.52
C ASN A 541 23.64 1.85 -26.30
N VAL A 542 23.69 3.04 -26.91
CA VAL A 542 22.59 3.56 -27.75
C VAL A 542 22.58 2.84 -29.10
N LEU A 543 21.54 2.05 -29.35
CA LEU A 543 21.29 1.32 -30.60
C LEU A 543 20.60 2.18 -31.65
N GLY A 544 19.77 3.14 -31.23
CA GLY A 544 19.07 4.05 -32.13
C GLY A 544 18.39 5.20 -31.39
N ASN A 545 18.06 6.27 -32.12
CA ASN A 545 17.27 7.39 -31.62
C ASN A 545 16.51 8.08 -32.77
N GLY A 546 15.56 8.93 -32.44
CA GLY A 546 14.84 9.74 -33.42
C GLY A 546 13.50 10.27 -32.91
N TYR A 547 12.60 10.54 -33.85
CA TYR A 547 11.22 10.98 -33.60
C TYR A 547 10.25 10.02 -34.30
N LEU A 548 9.18 9.61 -33.61
CA LEU A 548 8.12 8.80 -34.21
C LEU A 548 7.43 9.54 -35.35
N TYR A 549 7.07 10.79 -35.11
CA TYR A 549 6.28 11.60 -36.02
C TYR A 549 7.09 12.77 -36.59
N GLU A 550 6.71 13.19 -37.79
CA GLU A 550 7.36 14.27 -38.55
C GLU A 550 6.35 15.41 -38.75
N GLY A 551 6.83 16.62 -39.05
CA GLY A 551 6.04 17.86 -39.07
C GLY A 551 4.91 17.96 -40.10
N ASN A 552 4.67 16.89 -40.87
CA ASN A 552 3.56 16.77 -41.83
C ASN A 552 2.45 15.81 -41.35
N SER A 553 2.51 15.33 -40.11
CA SER A 553 1.53 14.40 -39.52
C SER A 553 0.39 15.12 -38.79
N GLU A 554 -0.71 14.39 -38.53
CA GLU A 554 -1.84 14.88 -37.71
C GLU A 554 -1.56 14.83 -36.19
N GLN A 555 -0.35 14.42 -35.79
CA GLN A 555 0.10 14.37 -34.40
C GLN A 555 0.76 15.70 -34.01
N LEU A 556 0.27 16.31 -32.92
CA LEU A 556 0.74 17.60 -32.41
C LEU A 556 2.08 17.51 -31.66
N TYR A 557 2.59 16.30 -31.41
CA TYR A 557 3.86 16.07 -30.75
C TYR A 557 4.68 15.00 -31.46
N PHE A 558 5.98 15.27 -31.63
CA PHE A 558 6.89 14.44 -32.43
C PHE A 558 7.20 13.08 -31.81
N TRP A 559 7.00 12.93 -30.50
CA TRP A 559 7.42 11.79 -29.68
C TRP A 559 8.89 11.37 -29.96
N PRO A 560 9.85 12.08 -29.35
CA PRO A 560 11.24 11.66 -29.37
C PRO A 560 11.38 10.28 -28.71
N PHE A 561 12.36 9.48 -29.15
CA PHE A 561 12.65 8.18 -28.57
C PHE A 561 14.14 7.82 -28.66
N MET A 562 14.62 7.03 -27.68
CA MET A 562 15.93 6.40 -27.69
C MET A 562 15.79 4.90 -27.43
N ILE A 563 16.59 4.10 -28.13
CA ILE A 563 16.66 2.65 -27.99
C ILE A 563 18.06 2.28 -27.50
N PHE A 564 18.10 1.54 -26.41
CA PHE A 564 19.30 1.11 -25.70
C PHE A 564 19.46 -0.41 -25.78
N GLU A 565 20.70 -0.87 -25.78
CA GLU A 565 21.04 -2.28 -25.54
C GLU A 565 20.75 -2.63 -24.09
N GLU A 566 20.09 -3.77 -23.85
CA GLU A 566 19.75 -4.20 -22.50
C GLU A 566 20.94 -4.82 -21.77
N VAL A 567 21.11 -4.41 -20.51
CA VAL A 567 22.06 -5.02 -19.58
C VAL A 567 21.43 -6.31 -19.03
N GLU A 568 21.93 -7.44 -19.50
CA GLU A 568 21.47 -8.79 -19.15
C GLU A 568 21.54 -9.05 -17.64
N ASP A 569 20.51 -9.70 -17.10
CA ASP A 569 20.31 -9.99 -15.67
C ASP A 569 20.46 -8.79 -14.71
N SER A 570 20.20 -7.57 -15.20
CA SER A 570 20.23 -6.36 -14.37
C SER A 570 18.90 -6.01 -13.72
N VAL A 571 19.00 -5.47 -12.50
CA VAL A 571 17.93 -4.85 -11.72
C VAL A 571 18.46 -3.55 -11.09
N SER A 572 17.60 -2.55 -10.94
CA SER A 572 17.96 -1.30 -10.27
C SER A 572 18.22 -1.49 -8.77
N LEU A 573 18.97 -0.57 -8.16
CA LEU A 573 19.17 -0.56 -6.71
C LEU A 573 17.83 -0.41 -5.95
N ALA A 574 16.86 0.29 -6.53
CA ALA A 574 15.50 0.43 -5.99
C ALA A 574 14.67 -0.88 -6.07
N GLU A 575 14.90 -1.75 -7.06
CA GLU A 575 14.31 -3.10 -7.09
C GLU A 575 14.92 -4.03 -6.04
N VAL A 576 16.24 -3.94 -5.81
CA VAL A 576 16.92 -4.71 -4.75
C VAL A 576 16.47 -4.29 -3.35
N PHE A 577 16.28 -2.98 -3.16
CA PHE A 577 15.77 -2.41 -1.91
C PHE A 577 14.57 -1.50 -2.21
N LYS A 578 13.35 -2.05 -2.03
CA LYS A 578 12.05 -1.39 -2.29
C LYS A 578 11.76 -0.09 -1.50
N ASP A 579 12.67 0.29 -0.60
CA ASP A 579 12.72 1.62 0.02
C ASP A 579 13.26 2.69 -0.95
N GLY A 580 13.87 2.27 -2.07
CA GLY A 580 14.50 3.10 -3.11
C GLY A 580 15.99 3.41 -2.87
N GLY A 581 16.73 2.50 -2.23
CA GLY A 581 18.15 2.66 -1.89
C GLY A 581 18.55 1.96 -0.59
N LEU A 582 19.63 2.40 0.09
CA LEU A 582 19.95 1.89 1.42
C LEU A 582 18.81 2.23 2.41
N SER A 583 18.09 1.21 2.89
CA SER A 583 17.10 1.39 3.95
C SER A 583 17.76 1.99 5.21
N PRO A 584 17.28 3.13 5.74
CA PRO A 584 17.80 3.78 6.96
C PRO A 584 17.77 2.88 8.20
N ARG A 585 16.94 1.83 8.15
CA ARG A 585 16.73 0.87 9.23
C ARG A 585 17.80 -0.22 9.26
N SER A 586 18.52 -0.42 8.15
CA SER A 586 19.55 -1.45 8.03
C SER A 586 20.88 -0.96 8.61
N GLY A 587 21.61 -1.87 9.25
CA GLY A 587 23.00 -1.60 9.60
C GLY A 587 23.84 -1.43 8.33
N VAL A 588 24.76 -0.48 8.32
CA VAL A 588 25.64 -0.21 7.17
C VAL A 588 26.65 -1.35 7.02
N ASP A 589 26.27 -2.39 6.26
CA ASP A 589 27.12 -3.54 6.01
C ASP A 589 28.14 -3.23 4.90
N ILE A 590 29.21 -2.54 5.30
CA ILE A 590 30.31 -2.10 4.42
C ILE A 590 30.93 -3.30 3.66
N ASP A 591 31.03 -4.46 4.31
CA ASP A 591 31.73 -5.65 3.80
C ASP A 591 30.80 -6.67 3.12
N GLY A 592 29.48 -6.51 3.23
CA GLY A 592 28.47 -7.48 2.76
C GLY A 592 28.60 -8.84 3.44
N LYS A 593 28.63 -8.85 4.78
CA LYS A 593 28.65 -10.07 5.63
C LYS A 593 27.25 -10.63 5.93
N TYR A 594 26.23 -9.79 5.81
CA TYR A 594 24.84 -10.07 6.18
C TYR A 594 23.82 -9.49 5.18
N GLY A 595 24.22 -8.53 4.33
CA GLY A 595 23.38 -7.92 3.28
C GLY A 595 23.70 -8.40 1.87
N VAL A 596 22.76 -8.13 0.94
CA VAL A 596 22.86 -8.42 -0.51
C VAL A 596 23.82 -7.47 -1.24
N ILE A 597 24.10 -6.29 -0.67
CA ILE A 597 25.01 -5.30 -1.22
C ILE A 597 26.22 -5.09 -0.31
N LYS A 598 27.40 -5.18 -0.92
CA LYS A 598 28.70 -4.82 -0.34
C LYS A 598 28.86 -3.29 -0.39
N TRP A 599 28.26 -2.58 0.57
CA TRP A 599 28.10 -1.12 0.51
C TRP A 599 29.41 -0.35 0.34
N GLY A 600 30.52 -0.84 0.89
CA GLY A 600 31.84 -0.26 0.66
C GLY A 600 32.27 -0.32 -0.81
N LEU A 601 32.06 -1.46 -1.47
CA LEU A 601 32.37 -1.64 -2.90
C LEU A 601 31.40 -0.86 -3.79
N PHE A 602 30.13 -0.76 -3.39
CA PHE A 602 29.13 0.08 -4.07
C PHE A 602 29.56 1.55 -4.09
N THR A 603 29.78 2.12 -2.91
CA THR A 603 30.20 3.53 -2.75
C THR A 603 31.49 3.82 -3.52
N ASP A 604 32.49 2.94 -3.43
CA ASP A 604 33.77 3.10 -4.15
C ASP A 604 33.62 3.04 -5.68
N ARG A 605 32.58 2.39 -6.21
CA ARG A 605 32.27 2.31 -7.65
C ARG A 605 31.54 3.56 -8.12
N ILE A 606 30.42 3.93 -7.48
CA ILE A 606 29.63 5.10 -7.88
C ILE A 606 30.47 6.38 -7.79
N ALA A 607 31.31 6.52 -6.76
CA ALA A 607 32.25 7.65 -6.65
C ALA A 607 33.22 7.75 -7.84
N LYS A 608 33.69 6.62 -8.38
CA LYS A 608 34.58 6.58 -9.55
C LYS A 608 33.85 6.83 -10.87
N ILE A 609 32.65 6.27 -11.04
CA ILE A 609 31.81 6.51 -12.22
C ILE A 609 31.45 7.99 -12.30
N LEU A 610 30.97 8.57 -11.19
CA LEU A 610 30.61 9.99 -11.14
C LEU A 610 31.84 10.90 -11.30
N LYS A 611 32.97 10.59 -10.65
CA LYS A 611 34.22 11.34 -10.88
C LYS A 611 34.69 11.25 -12.34
N GLY A 612 34.50 10.10 -12.98
CA GLY A 612 34.74 9.89 -14.40
C GLY A 612 33.90 10.81 -15.27
N LEU A 613 32.56 10.80 -15.07
CA LEU A 613 31.61 11.66 -15.79
C LEU A 613 31.95 13.15 -15.59
N HIS A 614 32.20 13.58 -14.36
CA HIS A 614 32.57 14.95 -14.01
C HIS A 614 33.89 15.42 -14.64
N ASN A 615 34.79 14.50 -15.00
CA ASN A 615 36.05 14.81 -15.68
C ASN A 615 35.93 14.85 -17.22
N ILE A 616 34.80 14.47 -17.81
CA ILE A 616 34.57 14.60 -19.27
C ILE A 616 34.45 16.09 -19.62
N ALA A 617 35.09 16.52 -20.69
CA ALA A 617 35.02 17.91 -21.12
C ALA A 617 33.58 18.29 -21.57
N PRO A 618 33.05 19.46 -21.15
CA PRO A 618 31.74 19.95 -21.58
C PRO A 618 31.74 20.23 -23.09
N SER A 619 30.55 20.20 -23.73
CA SER A 619 30.45 20.38 -25.19
C SER A 619 30.83 21.79 -25.70
N LYS A 620 30.99 22.75 -24.78
CA LYS A 620 31.52 24.10 -25.02
C LYS A 620 32.66 24.38 -24.05
N ASN A 621 33.67 25.13 -24.50
CA ASN A 621 34.94 25.39 -23.80
C ASN A 621 34.85 25.38 -22.25
N PRO A 622 35.46 24.38 -21.56
CA PRO A 622 35.40 24.26 -20.11
C PRO A 622 35.88 25.52 -19.38
N GLY A 623 35.16 25.91 -18.33
CA GLY A 623 35.50 27.05 -17.49
C GLY A 623 35.40 28.42 -18.18
N SER A 624 34.83 28.50 -19.39
CA SER A 624 34.50 29.81 -19.99
C SER A 624 33.30 30.46 -19.28
N ASP A 625 33.30 31.79 -19.21
CA ASP A 625 32.26 32.59 -18.52
C ASP A 625 30.83 32.20 -18.94
N MET A 626 30.66 31.75 -20.20
CA MET A 626 29.38 31.30 -20.75
C MET A 626 28.85 30.02 -20.08
N ASN A 627 29.68 28.99 -19.86
CA ASN A 627 29.23 27.76 -19.22
C ASN A 627 28.84 28.01 -17.76
N VAL A 628 29.65 28.82 -17.06
CA VAL A 628 29.39 29.22 -15.67
C VAL A 628 28.09 30.03 -15.58
N SER A 629 27.85 30.97 -16.51
CA SER A 629 26.56 31.68 -16.62
C SER A 629 25.38 30.73 -16.85
N LEU A 630 25.50 29.75 -17.76
CA LEU A 630 24.42 28.79 -18.02
C LEU A 630 24.06 27.95 -16.79
N PHE A 631 25.05 27.59 -15.96
CA PHE A 631 24.79 26.92 -14.68
C PHE A 631 24.13 27.88 -13.66
N TYR A 632 24.54 29.16 -13.61
CA TYR A 632 23.89 30.15 -12.77
C TYR A 632 22.44 30.43 -13.20
N ASP A 633 22.17 30.54 -14.50
CA ASP A 633 20.82 30.77 -15.04
C ASP A 633 19.86 29.62 -14.68
N PHE A 634 20.35 28.37 -14.80
CA PHE A 634 19.66 27.16 -14.34
C PHE A 634 19.34 27.20 -12.84
N ILE A 635 20.33 27.48 -11.99
CA ILE A 635 20.16 27.54 -10.54
C ILE A 635 19.24 28.70 -10.12
N ASN A 636 19.39 29.90 -10.71
CA ASN A 636 18.54 31.06 -10.45
C ASN A 636 17.07 30.75 -10.78
N ASN A 637 16.82 30.08 -11.90
CA ASN A 637 15.46 29.66 -12.29
C ASN A 637 14.81 28.73 -11.26
N ARG A 638 15.58 27.83 -10.64
CA ARG A 638 15.09 26.97 -9.55
C ARG A 638 14.93 27.74 -8.23
N ILE A 639 15.79 28.71 -7.91
CA ILE A 639 15.66 29.58 -6.72
C ILE A 639 14.31 30.33 -6.74
N GLU A 640 13.94 30.92 -7.87
CA GLU A 640 12.65 31.62 -8.05
C GLU A 640 11.44 30.69 -7.82
N LYS A 641 11.54 29.42 -8.24
CA LYS A 641 10.46 28.43 -8.18
C LYS A 641 10.36 27.67 -6.86
N ALA A 642 11.45 27.56 -6.09
CA ALA A 642 11.57 26.60 -4.98
C ALA A 642 10.45 26.73 -3.94
N HIS A 643 10.28 27.91 -3.32
CA HIS A 643 9.27 28.10 -2.26
C HIS A 643 7.83 27.88 -2.74
N ALA A 644 7.52 28.15 -4.02
CA ALA A 644 6.21 27.81 -4.60
C ALA A 644 6.05 26.30 -4.83
N SER A 645 7.12 25.64 -5.30
CA SER A 645 7.15 24.21 -5.58
C SER A 645 7.00 23.39 -4.29
N HIS A 646 7.76 23.71 -3.25
CA HIS A 646 7.66 23.05 -1.95
C HIS A 646 6.30 23.26 -1.27
N LYS A 647 5.59 24.37 -1.52
CA LYS A 647 4.17 24.52 -1.11
C LYS A 647 3.19 23.63 -1.87
N MET A 648 3.52 23.27 -3.12
CA MET A 648 2.71 22.34 -3.93
C MET A 648 3.07 20.87 -3.66
N TRP A 649 4.27 20.58 -3.16
CA TRP A 649 4.75 19.25 -2.79
C TRP A 649 4.43 18.89 -1.35
N LEU A 650 4.56 19.86 -0.44
CA LEU A 650 4.32 19.75 1.00
C LEU A 650 5.10 18.60 1.68
N SER A 651 6.27 18.25 1.14
CA SER A 651 7.12 17.18 1.68
C SER A 651 7.67 17.51 3.06
N PHE A 652 7.89 18.80 3.34
CA PHE A 652 8.41 19.31 4.62
C PHE A 652 7.29 19.99 5.45
N PRO A 653 7.46 20.11 6.78
CA PRO A 653 6.59 20.92 7.64
C PRO A 653 6.35 22.34 7.09
N SER A 654 5.11 22.83 7.19
CA SER A 654 4.69 24.16 6.75
C SER A 654 5.54 25.28 7.37
N GLU A 655 5.95 25.11 8.63
CA GLU A 655 6.79 26.02 9.40
C GLU A 655 8.20 26.16 8.80
N LEU A 656 8.77 25.08 8.25
CA LEU A 656 10.05 25.10 7.54
C LEU A 656 9.86 25.70 6.13
N ILE A 657 8.81 25.31 5.42
CA ILE A 657 8.49 25.87 4.08
C ILE A 657 8.31 27.40 4.16
N ALA A 658 7.65 27.92 5.19
CA ALA A 658 7.48 29.35 5.43
C ALA A 658 8.81 30.09 5.69
N GLN A 659 9.85 29.40 6.17
CA GLN A 659 11.18 29.98 6.38
C GLN A 659 12.06 29.98 5.12
N MET A 660 11.71 29.21 4.08
CA MET A 660 12.53 29.07 2.87
C MET A 660 12.94 30.40 2.22
N PRO A 661 12.10 31.45 2.10
CA PRO A 661 12.49 32.73 1.49
C PRO A 661 13.60 33.50 2.21
N LEU A 662 13.89 33.17 3.48
CA LEU A 662 15.00 33.74 4.25
C LEU A 662 16.23 32.81 4.28
N TYR A 663 16.03 31.53 3.99
CA TYR A 663 17.04 30.49 4.05
C TYR A 663 17.73 30.21 2.71
N LEU A 664 16.99 30.30 1.61
CA LEU A 664 17.47 30.03 0.25
C LEU A 664 18.57 31.02 -0.17
N PRO A 665 19.48 30.59 -1.07
CA PRO A 665 20.53 31.45 -1.60
C PRO A 665 19.92 32.50 -2.53
N LYS A 666 20.56 33.67 -2.62
CA LYS A 666 20.09 34.82 -3.41
C LYS A 666 20.42 34.68 -4.90
N SER A 667 21.41 33.86 -5.25
CA SER A 667 21.85 33.62 -6.62
C SER A 667 22.80 32.41 -6.71
N GLY A 668 22.95 31.83 -7.90
CA GLY A 668 23.90 30.74 -8.18
C GLY A 668 25.34 30.94 -7.64
N PRO A 669 25.99 32.11 -7.84
CA PRO A 669 27.31 32.41 -7.29
C PRO A 669 27.44 32.28 -5.75
N GLU A 670 26.36 32.44 -4.99
CA GLU A 670 26.39 32.27 -3.52
C GLU A 670 26.54 30.77 -3.16
N ILE A 671 25.90 29.90 -3.95
CA ILE A 671 26.01 28.43 -3.82
C ILE A 671 27.39 27.96 -4.26
N PHE A 672 27.85 28.36 -5.44
CA PHE A 672 29.08 27.86 -6.05
C PHE A 672 29.74 28.95 -6.90
N ASP A 673 31.03 29.21 -6.67
CA ASP A 673 31.86 30.04 -7.53
C ASP A 673 33.14 29.25 -7.86
N PRO A 674 33.40 28.89 -9.13
CA PRO A 674 34.61 28.15 -9.51
C PRO A 674 35.92 28.85 -9.10
N ALA A 675 35.95 30.18 -8.97
CA ALA A 675 37.12 30.92 -8.50
C ALA A 675 37.41 30.73 -6.99
N VAL A 676 36.42 30.27 -6.21
CA VAL A 676 36.49 30.05 -4.76
C VAL A 676 36.46 28.57 -4.41
N ASP A 677 35.63 27.80 -5.11
CA ASP A 677 35.36 26.37 -4.87
C ASP A 677 36.19 25.44 -5.77
N GLY A 678 36.83 25.96 -6.81
CA GLY A 678 37.85 25.28 -7.60
C GLY A 678 37.32 24.43 -8.75
N PHE A 679 37.11 23.13 -8.52
CA PHE A 679 36.87 22.17 -9.61
C PHE A 679 35.44 22.26 -10.14
N TYR A 680 35.32 22.71 -11.39
CA TYR A 680 34.09 22.70 -12.17
C TYR A 680 33.94 21.35 -12.89
N ALA A 681 32.87 20.61 -12.62
CA ALA A 681 32.56 19.37 -13.34
C ALA A 681 32.17 19.71 -14.78
N GLY A 682 32.60 18.92 -15.77
CA GLY A 682 32.29 19.16 -17.18
C GLY A 682 30.97 18.57 -17.66
N ILE A 683 30.53 17.46 -17.06
CA ILE A 683 29.17 16.93 -17.20
C ILE A 683 28.67 16.58 -15.80
N LEU A 684 27.44 16.99 -15.47
CA LEU A 684 26.67 16.46 -14.33
C LEU A 684 25.58 15.52 -14.87
N HIS A 685 25.21 14.51 -14.10
CA HIS A 685 24.16 13.54 -14.42
C HIS A 685 22.75 14.12 -14.24
N GLY A 686 22.54 15.00 -13.27
CA GLY A 686 21.27 15.66 -13.02
C GLY A 686 20.36 14.92 -12.03
N ASP A 687 20.23 13.59 -12.15
CA ASP A 687 19.37 12.77 -11.27
C ASP A 687 19.90 11.34 -11.04
N LEU A 688 21.12 11.21 -10.51
CA LEU A 688 21.70 9.91 -10.14
C LEU A 688 21.09 9.33 -8.85
N ASN A 689 19.85 8.87 -8.96
CA ASN A 689 19.08 8.18 -7.92
C ASN A 689 19.28 6.64 -7.97
N ALA A 690 18.63 5.87 -7.08
CA ALA A 690 18.75 4.41 -7.02
C ALA A 690 18.01 3.63 -8.12
N GLU A 691 16.96 4.18 -8.74
CA GLU A 691 16.32 3.59 -9.92
C GLU A 691 17.29 3.65 -11.12
N ASN A 692 18.03 4.76 -11.22
CA ASN A 692 19.01 5.04 -12.29
C ASN A 692 20.37 4.32 -12.13
N ILE A 693 20.54 3.49 -11.10
CA ILE A 693 21.75 2.66 -10.90
C ILE A 693 21.37 1.18 -11.03
N LEU A 694 21.77 0.57 -12.15
CA LEU A 694 21.58 -0.84 -12.43
C LEU A 694 22.78 -1.69 -11.97
N GLY A 695 22.48 -2.92 -11.56
CA GLY A 695 23.49 -3.92 -11.23
C GLY A 695 22.98 -5.34 -11.42
N VAL A 696 23.93 -6.28 -11.50
CA VAL A 696 23.64 -7.70 -11.73
C VAL A 696 23.70 -8.44 -10.41
N VAL A 697 22.72 -9.33 -10.19
CA VAL A 697 22.69 -10.26 -9.06
C VAL A 697 23.51 -11.49 -9.37
N LYS A 698 24.46 -11.84 -8.49
CA LYS A 698 25.20 -13.11 -8.56
C LYS A 698 24.79 -14.04 -7.42
N SER A 699 24.12 -15.12 -7.78
CA SER A 699 23.83 -16.25 -6.90
C SER A 699 25.02 -17.21 -6.84
N ASN A 700 25.65 -17.31 -5.67
CA ASN A 700 26.47 -18.46 -5.29
C ASN A 700 25.69 -19.28 -4.25
N ASP A 701 26.04 -20.57 -4.07
CA ASP A 701 25.32 -21.55 -3.21
C ASP A 701 25.12 -21.16 -1.73
N SER A 702 25.68 -20.02 -1.27
CA SER A 702 25.52 -19.51 0.09
C SER A 702 25.36 -17.98 0.22
N GLN A 703 25.40 -17.20 -0.87
CA GLN A 703 25.21 -15.75 -0.81
C GLN A 703 24.75 -15.16 -2.16
N CYS A 704 23.86 -14.16 -2.06
CA CYS A 704 23.40 -13.32 -3.16
C CYS A 704 24.18 -11.99 -3.13
N ASP A 705 25.02 -11.74 -4.13
CA ASP A 705 25.81 -10.50 -4.28
C ASP A 705 25.25 -9.66 -5.43
N TRP A 706 24.59 -8.54 -5.16
CA TRP A 706 24.33 -7.51 -6.18
C TRP A 706 25.52 -6.57 -6.30
N THR A 707 25.85 -6.18 -7.52
CA THR A 707 27.00 -5.33 -7.85
C THR A 707 26.62 -4.32 -8.93
N PRO A 708 26.87 -3.01 -8.75
CA PRO A 708 26.51 -2.02 -9.76
C PRO A 708 27.39 -2.19 -11.02
N THR A 709 26.72 -2.16 -12.18
CA THR A 709 27.32 -2.37 -13.50
C THR A 709 27.04 -1.22 -14.45
N THR A 710 25.92 -0.50 -14.31
CA THR A 710 25.49 0.48 -15.31
C THR A 710 24.70 1.62 -14.67
N VAL A 711 24.83 2.81 -15.23
CA VAL A 711 24.12 4.03 -14.88
C VAL A 711 23.32 4.48 -16.10
N ILE A 712 22.07 4.91 -15.87
CA ILE A 712 21.07 5.22 -16.91
C ILE A 712 20.34 6.55 -16.61
N ASP A 713 19.46 6.96 -17.52
CA ASP A 713 18.69 8.21 -17.50
C ASP A 713 19.53 9.50 -17.41
N LEU A 714 20.14 9.85 -18.53
CA LEU A 714 20.87 11.12 -18.69
C LEU A 714 19.96 12.25 -19.23
N GLY A 715 18.64 12.16 -18.99
CA GLY A 715 17.66 13.16 -19.44
C GLY A 715 17.85 14.54 -18.80
N ASP A 716 18.32 14.58 -17.55
CA ASP A 716 18.59 15.81 -16.80
C ASP A 716 20.07 16.21 -16.78
N ALA A 717 20.89 15.58 -17.62
CA ALA A 717 22.34 15.80 -17.63
C ALA A 717 22.74 17.21 -18.07
N HIS A 718 23.64 17.84 -17.30
CA HIS A 718 24.18 19.18 -17.58
C HIS A 718 25.49 19.11 -18.36
N ILE A 719 25.38 18.91 -19.69
CA ILE A 719 26.47 18.86 -20.68
C ILE A 719 27.40 20.10 -20.76
N ASN A 720 27.03 21.21 -20.10
CA ASN A 720 27.88 22.42 -20.03
C ASN A 720 28.72 22.46 -18.72
N GLY A 721 28.41 21.60 -17.74
CA GLY A 721 29.08 21.49 -16.45
C GLY A 721 28.37 22.19 -15.29
N GLY A 722 29.00 22.17 -14.10
CA GLY A 722 28.47 22.77 -12.88
C GLY A 722 29.22 22.38 -11.58
N ASP A 723 28.56 22.55 -10.44
CA ASP A 723 29.07 22.11 -9.13
C ASP A 723 28.96 20.57 -8.99
N PRO A 724 30.07 19.83 -8.81
CA PRO A 724 30.02 18.39 -8.57
C PRO A 724 29.26 17.98 -7.31
N LEU A 725 28.99 18.89 -6.37
CA LEU A 725 28.15 18.62 -5.19
C LEU A 725 26.70 18.30 -5.56
N PHE A 726 26.21 18.76 -6.71
CA PHE A 726 24.82 18.59 -7.15
C PHE A 726 24.41 17.10 -7.26
N ASP A 727 25.18 16.30 -8.01
CA ASP A 727 24.93 14.86 -8.16
C ASP A 727 25.28 14.05 -6.88
N VAL A 728 26.14 14.59 -6.01
CA VAL A 728 26.46 13.95 -4.73
C VAL A 728 25.28 13.99 -3.77
N VAL A 729 24.40 14.99 -3.90
CA VAL A 729 23.20 15.13 -3.07
C VAL A 729 22.16 14.05 -3.38
N SER A 730 21.89 13.76 -4.66
CA SER A 730 20.98 12.66 -5.05
C SER A 730 21.54 11.30 -4.68
N VAL A 731 22.84 11.05 -4.92
CA VAL A 731 23.51 9.80 -4.51
C VAL A 731 23.50 9.61 -2.99
N TYR A 732 23.76 10.66 -2.20
CA TYR A 732 23.74 10.56 -0.74
C TYR A 732 22.37 10.21 -0.18
N ILE A 733 21.33 10.88 -0.68
CA ILE A 733 19.98 10.73 -0.17
C ILE A 733 19.40 9.42 -0.66
N SER A 734 19.19 9.24 -1.97
CA SER A 734 18.57 8.03 -2.53
C SER A 734 19.47 6.81 -2.35
N ALA A 735 20.59 6.73 -3.08
CA ALA A 735 21.36 5.49 -3.14
C ALA A 735 22.03 5.11 -1.79
N LEU A 736 22.55 6.10 -1.04
CA LEU A 736 23.27 5.87 0.23
C LEU A 736 22.40 6.04 1.49
N GLY A 737 21.09 6.28 1.37
CA GLY A 737 20.15 6.27 2.50
C GLY A 737 20.46 7.28 3.61
N CYS A 738 21.02 8.44 3.25
CA CYS A 738 21.56 9.44 4.17
C CYS A 738 22.64 8.89 5.17
N SER A 739 23.38 7.85 4.78
CA SER A 739 24.43 7.27 5.62
C SER A 739 25.71 8.13 5.60
N LYS A 740 25.91 8.93 6.65
CA LYS A 740 27.09 9.81 6.84
C LYS A 740 28.42 9.04 6.70
N THR A 741 28.49 7.78 7.15
CA THR A 741 29.65 6.90 6.98
C THR A 741 29.92 6.55 5.51
N LEU A 742 28.88 6.27 4.72
CA LEU A 742 29.04 6.03 3.28
C LEU A 742 29.33 7.33 2.52
N LEU A 743 28.78 8.47 2.93
CA LEU A 743 29.17 9.78 2.38
C LEU A 743 30.67 10.05 2.57
N GLN A 744 31.23 9.72 3.74
CA GLN A 744 32.67 9.89 3.98
C GLN A 744 33.50 9.04 3.04
N ARG A 745 33.09 7.77 2.87
CA ARG A 745 33.73 6.85 1.93
C ARG A 745 33.59 7.33 0.49
N PHE A 746 32.44 7.89 0.11
CA PHE A 746 32.19 8.46 -1.22
C PHE A 746 33.16 9.61 -1.50
N LEU A 747 33.20 10.62 -0.61
CA LEU A 747 34.05 11.80 -0.78
C LEU A 747 35.55 11.43 -0.84
N ASN A 748 35.97 10.45 -0.04
CA ASN A 748 37.33 9.89 -0.08
C ASN A 748 37.61 9.15 -1.41
N ALA A 749 36.68 8.29 -1.88
CA ALA A 749 36.83 7.52 -3.11
C ALA A 749 36.74 8.37 -4.39
N TYR A 750 36.02 9.50 -4.34
CA TYR A 750 35.92 10.49 -5.41
C TYR A 750 37.25 11.27 -5.61
N GLY A 751 38.14 11.26 -4.62
CA GLY A 751 39.51 11.78 -4.77
C GLY A 751 39.63 13.30 -4.79
N GLY A 752 38.62 14.03 -4.28
CA GLY A 752 38.63 15.49 -4.17
C GLY A 752 38.13 16.24 -5.40
N GLY A 753 38.02 17.57 -5.24
CA GLY A 753 37.36 18.47 -6.20
C GLY A 753 35.87 18.72 -5.90
N ILE A 754 35.33 18.21 -4.80
CA ILE A 754 34.10 18.75 -4.21
C ILE A 754 34.54 19.74 -3.13
N SER A 755 34.01 20.96 -3.14
CA SER A 755 34.36 21.98 -2.16
C SER A 755 33.69 21.72 -0.81
N THR A 756 34.44 21.92 0.27
CA THR A 756 33.92 21.85 1.65
C THR A 756 33.38 23.17 2.16
N ARG A 757 33.53 24.28 1.42
CA ARG A 757 32.99 25.61 1.79
C ARG A 757 31.48 25.48 1.98
N MET A 758 30.99 25.67 3.20
CA MET A 758 29.56 25.64 3.53
C MET A 758 28.86 24.35 3.06
N PHE A 759 29.54 23.19 3.16
CA PHE A 759 29.09 21.91 2.58
C PHE A 759 27.63 21.58 2.90
N GLY A 760 27.23 21.53 4.18
CA GLY A 760 25.86 21.22 4.59
C GLY A 760 24.82 22.22 4.05
N ARG A 761 25.09 23.53 4.17
CA ARG A 761 24.24 24.61 3.63
C ARG A 761 23.99 24.46 2.13
N ARG A 762 25.05 24.23 1.34
CA ARG A 762 24.94 24.07 -0.12
C ARG A 762 24.29 22.77 -0.52
N ALA A 763 24.63 21.67 0.14
CA ALA A 763 24.01 20.38 -0.09
C ALA A 763 22.50 20.46 0.19
N MET A 764 22.11 21.09 1.30
CA MET A 764 20.70 21.32 1.64
C MET A 764 20.02 22.32 0.70
N TRP A 765 20.71 23.38 0.26
CA TRP A 765 20.21 24.25 -0.82
C TRP A 765 19.93 23.44 -2.10
N TYR A 766 20.82 22.54 -2.52
CA TYR A 766 20.56 21.67 -3.68
C TYR A 766 19.36 20.73 -3.48
N VAL A 767 19.11 20.20 -2.28
CA VAL A 767 17.85 19.47 -1.99
C VAL A 767 16.62 20.35 -2.22
N LEU A 768 16.64 21.59 -1.71
CA LEU A 768 15.53 22.53 -1.87
C LEU A 768 15.39 23.06 -3.30
N LEU A 769 16.45 22.97 -4.10
CA LEU A 769 16.54 23.32 -5.52
C LEU A 769 16.50 22.08 -6.44
N TRP A 770 15.99 20.94 -5.98
CA TRP A 770 15.64 19.83 -6.88
C TRP A 770 14.42 20.20 -7.73
N GLU A 771 14.23 19.55 -8.89
CA GLU A 771 13.11 19.88 -9.80
C GLU A 771 11.82 19.13 -9.45
N PHE A 772 11.96 17.99 -8.78
CA PHE A 772 10.86 17.07 -8.49
C PHE A 772 10.84 16.70 -7.00
N GLU A 773 9.65 16.45 -6.47
CA GLU A 773 9.44 16.16 -5.04
C GLU A 773 10.10 14.86 -4.56
N GLY A 774 10.46 13.94 -5.47
CA GLY A 774 10.97 12.61 -5.16
C GLY A 774 12.15 12.62 -4.18
N LEU A 775 13.17 13.46 -4.44
CA LEU A 775 14.32 13.60 -3.54
C LEU A 775 13.92 14.11 -2.13
N SER A 776 12.95 15.03 -2.06
CA SER A 776 12.46 15.59 -0.79
C SER A 776 11.60 14.58 -0.01
N LYS A 777 10.73 13.82 -0.71
CA LYS A 777 9.97 12.70 -0.13
C LYS A 777 10.92 11.60 0.38
N TYR A 778 11.95 11.26 -0.39
CA TYR A 778 12.97 10.28 0.01
C TYR A 778 13.73 10.72 1.25
N LEU A 779 14.23 11.97 1.29
CA LEU A 779 14.89 12.53 2.47
C LEU A 779 14.00 12.47 3.72
N MET A 780 12.70 12.77 3.58
CA MET A 780 11.75 12.71 4.69
C MET A 780 11.38 11.28 5.13
N THR A 781 11.55 10.30 4.24
CA THR A 781 11.48 8.87 4.57
C THR A 781 12.74 8.40 5.30
N CYS A 782 13.91 8.96 4.97
CA CYS A 782 15.19 8.63 5.60
C CYS A 782 15.42 9.29 6.95
N MET A 783 15.08 10.58 7.04
CA MET A 783 15.31 11.44 8.19
C MET A 783 13.99 12.08 8.65
N PRO A 784 12.96 11.30 9.04
CA PRO A 784 11.67 11.83 9.45
C PRO A 784 11.75 12.74 10.70
N GLN A 785 12.86 12.69 11.45
CA GLN A 785 13.19 13.63 12.52
C GLN A 785 13.29 15.11 12.05
N ILE A 786 13.38 15.37 10.74
CA ILE A 786 13.23 16.72 10.16
C ILE A 786 11.89 17.35 10.55
N ARG A 787 10.86 16.55 10.88
CA ARG A 787 9.56 17.01 11.40
C ARG A 787 9.65 17.66 12.77
N ASP A 788 10.68 17.34 13.56
CA ASP A 788 10.92 17.90 14.89
C ASP A 788 11.86 19.15 14.84
N CYS A 789 12.46 19.45 13.69
CA CYS A 789 13.33 20.61 13.48
C CYS A 789 12.55 21.92 13.34
N LYS A 790 13.01 22.99 14.01
CA LYS A 790 12.33 24.30 14.08
C LYS A 790 12.73 25.26 12.96
N ASN A 791 13.88 25.01 12.34
CA ASN A 791 14.54 25.85 11.35
C ASN A 791 15.41 24.96 10.45
N TRP A 792 15.88 25.51 9.33
CA TRP A 792 16.69 24.76 8.37
C TRP A 792 18.13 24.52 8.85
N GLU A 793 18.66 25.34 9.75
CA GLU A 793 19.94 25.11 10.43
C GLU A 793 19.95 23.78 11.21
N GLU A 794 18.85 23.45 11.91
CA GLU A 794 18.66 22.16 12.60
C GLU A 794 18.56 20.99 11.59
N VAL A 795 17.99 21.23 10.40
CA VAL A 795 17.92 20.24 9.30
C VAL A 795 19.30 20.00 8.66
N GLU A 796 20.09 21.05 8.46
CA GLU A 796 21.49 20.92 7.99
C GLU A 796 22.32 20.04 8.92
N GLU A 797 22.28 20.30 10.22
CA GLU A 797 23.08 19.56 11.19
C GLU A 797 22.62 18.09 11.29
N LEU A 798 21.30 17.86 11.31
CA LEU A 798 20.71 16.53 11.27
C LEU A 798 21.16 15.73 10.03
N VAL A 799 20.97 16.28 8.83
CA VAL A 799 21.21 15.57 7.56
C VAL A 799 22.68 15.54 7.16
N TRP A 800 23.44 16.61 7.43
CA TRP A 800 24.79 16.86 6.88
C TRP A 800 25.88 17.19 7.91
N GLY A 801 25.57 17.34 9.21
CA GLY A 801 26.57 17.55 10.28
C GLY A 801 27.47 16.33 10.51
N TRP A 802 28.66 16.51 11.12
CA TRP A 802 29.74 15.51 11.16
C TRP A 802 30.36 15.33 12.55
#